data_AF-A0A967ADY5-F1
#
_entry.id   AF-A0A967ADY5-F1
#
_cell.length_a   1.000
_cell.length_b   1.000
_cell.length_c   1.000
_cell.angle_alpha   90.00
_cell.angle_beta   90.00
_cell.angle_gamma   90.00
#
_symmetry.space_group_name_H-M   'P 1'
#
loop_
_entity.id
_entity.type
_entity.pdbx_description
1 polymer ?
#
loop_
_entity_poly.entity_id
_entity_poly.type
_entity_poly.pdbx_seq_one_letter_code
_entity_poly.pdbx_strand_id
1 'polypeptide(L)'
;LVVHDEAHLEPAFQELLIAIEKEQREGERSESLPWHKLRVMELTATLRGNEKEGNHRSAFELTNDEKTIPTVIPSPPTEPIHHVWRRQKAKKALECHEIEDENKLSEKIVRLAKEREGAVLVFVRKVEDVERIIKELPGGSSEQLIGTLRGLERDGLVNKPIFQRFLPESNRNKDVTPAPGTVYLVCTSAGEVGVNISGDHLVCDLSTFESMTQRFGRVNRFGERPDTQIDVVYPKDFGKKDKKTGSVKVDELGRQRQRTLDLLKQLNGDASPAALGTLDPTVCRDAFTPSPAILPATDILFDAWALTTIAPPLVRTPLPGRPSVEPYLHGISDWQPPETHVAWREEVECITGALLERYKPEDLLEDYPLKPHELLRDRSDRIFNHLHKIAVEHPEASAWIVDMQDRVEVTSLKTLTDGDERTINYKTILLPPHVGGLAQTGTLDGTSVRKKPKADEIVERSQTDAEEGIHYDVADEWFDDKKGKSQRRRRRWDNDEVPLHMRRVRTIDITSDDEDEQLDGRHFWYWFVRPHSADDDGSRTARIAQELVPHLQAVENEAREIVSRLGMLENNPTEAQAVILAAKWHDLGKRRDIWQRSIGNLDCDMVLAKSGPNMKPRDITTYRHEFGSLLDASALPEFQSLKEETRNLVLHLIAAHHGRARPHFPMDEAIDIERDHQAAAALANEAPRRFARMQRKYGRWGLAFLESLVRAADYAVSAGLGETIIEPAKPEK
;
A
#
# COMPACT_ATOMS: atom_id res chain seq x y z
N LEU A 1 -12.84 -7.37 11.51
CA LEU A 1 -13.48 -7.67 10.22
C LEU A 1 -12.52 -7.20 9.15
N VAL A 2 -12.08 -8.10 8.28
CA VAL A 2 -11.36 -7.74 7.06
C VAL A 2 -12.36 -7.82 5.92
N VAL A 3 -12.50 -6.71 5.20
CA VAL A 3 -13.34 -6.63 4.00
C VAL A 3 -12.38 -6.70 2.82
N HIS A 4 -12.44 -7.78 2.06
CA HIS A 4 -11.65 -7.94 0.84
C HIS A 4 -12.52 -7.54 -0.33
N ASP A 5 -12.31 -6.32 -0.82
CA ASP A 5 -13.03 -5.78 -1.96
C ASP A 5 -12.44 -6.26 -3.29
N GLU A 6 -13.31 -6.49 -4.27
CA GLU A 6 -13.00 -7.12 -5.56
C GLU A 6 -12.17 -8.41 -5.45
N ALA A 7 -12.50 -9.26 -4.47
CA ALA A 7 -11.74 -10.46 -4.11
C ALA A 7 -11.52 -11.46 -5.25
N HIS A 8 -12.31 -11.39 -6.32
CA HIS A 8 -12.14 -12.22 -7.52
C HIS A 8 -10.84 -11.90 -8.29
N LEU A 9 -10.22 -10.74 -8.07
CA LEU A 9 -8.94 -10.38 -8.68
C LEU A 9 -7.75 -11.03 -7.96
N GLU A 10 -7.88 -11.29 -6.66
CA GLU A 10 -6.81 -11.86 -5.83
C GLU A 10 -7.29 -13.14 -5.09
N PRO A 11 -7.62 -14.21 -5.84
CA PRO A 11 -8.18 -15.43 -5.24
C PRO A 11 -7.21 -16.10 -4.27
N ALA A 12 -5.90 -16.00 -4.48
CA ALA A 12 -4.89 -16.53 -3.55
C ALA A 12 -4.94 -15.81 -2.20
N PHE A 13 -5.02 -14.47 -2.20
CA PHE A 13 -5.15 -13.69 -0.99
C PHE A 13 -6.47 -13.98 -0.26
N GLN A 14 -7.58 -14.14 -1.01
CA GLN A 14 -8.86 -14.52 -0.42
C GLN A 14 -8.79 -15.88 0.28
N GLU A 15 -8.22 -16.90 -0.37
CA GLU A 15 -8.02 -18.22 0.23
C GLU A 15 -7.08 -18.17 1.45
N LEU A 16 -6.04 -17.34 1.42
CA LEU A 16 -5.16 -17.13 2.58
C LEU A 16 -5.93 -16.54 3.76
N LEU A 17 -6.77 -15.52 3.54
CA LEU A 17 -7.61 -14.93 4.57
C LEU A 17 -8.61 -15.94 5.15
N ILE A 18 -9.23 -16.75 4.29
CA ILE A 18 -10.13 -17.85 4.71
C ILE A 18 -9.35 -18.89 5.53
N ALA A 19 -8.15 -19.27 5.11
CA ALA A 19 -7.29 -20.21 5.84
C ALA A 19 -6.94 -19.67 7.23
N ILE A 20 -6.65 -18.37 7.37
CA ILE A 20 -6.40 -17.72 8.67
C ILE A 20 -7.68 -17.73 9.53
N GLU A 21 -8.85 -17.38 8.99
CA GLU A 21 -10.12 -17.44 9.73
C GLU A 21 -10.45 -18.88 10.17
N LYS A 22 -10.23 -19.86 9.30
CA LYS A 22 -10.47 -21.28 9.56
C LYS A 22 -9.53 -21.80 10.63
N GLU A 23 -8.23 -21.55 10.49
CA GLU A 23 -7.21 -21.94 11.47
C GLU A 23 -7.56 -21.37 12.85
N GLN A 24 -7.99 -20.12 12.94
CA GLN A 24 -8.44 -19.53 14.21
C GLN A 24 -9.69 -20.20 14.82
N ARG A 25 -10.54 -20.80 13.98
CA ARG A 25 -11.79 -21.46 14.41
C ARG A 25 -11.58 -22.92 14.79
N GLU A 26 -10.76 -23.62 14.02
CA GLU A 26 -10.66 -25.08 14.03
C GLU A 26 -9.31 -25.59 14.57
N GLY A 27 -8.22 -24.84 14.36
CA GLY A 27 -6.84 -25.30 14.61
C GLY A 27 -6.15 -24.64 15.80
N GLU A 28 -6.35 -23.33 16.01
CA GLU A 28 -5.63 -22.60 17.06
C GLU A 28 -6.00 -23.09 18.46
N ARG A 29 -7.28 -23.46 18.71
CA ARG A 29 -7.82 -23.94 20.00
C ARG A 29 -9.14 -24.69 19.92
N SER A 30 -9.34 -25.64 20.84
CA SER A 30 -10.62 -26.30 21.12
C SER A 30 -11.54 -25.53 22.08
N GLU A 31 -11.01 -24.55 22.82
CA GLU A 31 -11.78 -23.71 23.76
C GLU A 31 -12.24 -22.39 23.11
N SER A 32 -13.36 -21.85 23.58
CA SER A 32 -13.87 -20.56 23.14
C SER A 32 -12.85 -19.46 23.44
N LEU A 33 -12.41 -18.74 22.41
CA LEU A 33 -11.53 -17.59 22.61
C LEU A 33 -12.29 -16.49 23.36
N PRO A 34 -11.65 -15.82 24.35
CA PRO A 34 -12.25 -14.73 25.09
C PRO A 34 -12.53 -13.45 24.26
N TRP A 35 -11.88 -13.28 23.09
CA TRP A 35 -11.97 -12.09 22.22
C TRP A 35 -12.57 -12.41 20.84
N HIS A 36 -12.91 -11.35 20.11
CA HIS A 36 -13.45 -11.47 18.75
C HIS A 36 -12.46 -12.10 17.77
N LYS A 37 -12.93 -13.13 17.05
CA LYS A 37 -12.19 -13.76 15.96
C LYS A 37 -12.12 -12.84 14.75
N LEU A 38 -11.06 -12.98 13.96
CA LEU A 38 -10.99 -12.45 12.60
C LEU A 38 -12.23 -12.94 11.86
N ARG A 39 -12.87 -12.01 11.16
CA ARG A 39 -13.95 -12.31 10.23
C ARG A 39 -13.54 -11.77 8.89
N VAL A 40 -13.63 -12.59 7.87
CA VAL A 40 -13.42 -12.19 6.49
C VAL A 40 -14.79 -11.98 5.85
N MET A 41 -14.91 -10.89 5.11
CA MET A 41 -16.04 -10.60 4.24
C MET A 41 -15.49 -10.43 2.83
N GLU A 42 -15.87 -11.35 1.96
CA GLU A 42 -15.61 -11.27 0.52
C GLU A 42 -16.62 -10.31 -0.11
N LEU A 43 -16.13 -9.26 -0.75
CA LEU A 43 -16.94 -8.40 -1.62
C LEU A 43 -16.43 -8.57 -3.04
N THR A 44 -17.33 -8.93 -3.94
CA THR A 44 -16.99 -9.13 -5.35
C THR A 44 -18.23 -9.00 -6.22
N ALA A 45 -18.09 -8.38 -7.39
CA ALA A 45 -19.14 -8.37 -8.39
C ALA A 45 -19.27 -9.70 -9.15
N THR A 46 -18.22 -10.53 -9.15
CA THR A 46 -18.13 -11.77 -9.93
C THR A 46 -17.56 -12.90 -9.07
N LEU A 47 -18.42 -13.64 -8.37
CA LEU A 47 -18.04 -14.75 -7.49
C LEU A 47 -17.37 -15.89 -8.28
N ARG A 48 -16.14 -16.27 -7.89
CA ARG A 48 -15.40 -17.42 -8.45
C ARG A 48 -15.79 -18.76 -7.83
N GLY A 49 -16.27 -18.76 -6.58
CA GLY A 49 -16.52 -19.97 -5.80
C GLY A 49 -17.65 -20.85 -6.32
N ASN A 50 -17.50 -22.16 -6.12
CA ASN A 50 -18.61 -23.12 -6.22
C ASN A 50 -19.44 -23.05 -4.93
N GLU A 51 -20.76 -23.00 -5.06
CA GLU A 51 -21.75 -23.10 -3.96
C GLU A 51 -21.72 -24.46 -3.21
N LYS A 52 -20.65 -25.26 -3.33
CA LYS A 52 -20.66 -26.69 -2.97
C LYS A 52 -20.08 -27.08 -1.62
N GLU A 53 -19.68 -26.15 -0.75
CA GLU A 53 -19.25 -26.51 0.61
C GLU A 53 -19.96 -25.69 1.70
N GLY A 54 -21.20 -26.11 2.02
CA GLY A 54 -21.70 -26.37 3.37
C GLY A 54 -21.79 -25.26 4.44
N ASN A 55 -21.17 -24.10 4.27
CA ASN A 55 -21.17 -23.01 5.27
C ASN A 55 -21.56 -21.68 4.62
N HIS A 56 -22.78 -21.62 4.09
CA HIS A 56 -23.33 -20.37 3.55
C HIS A 56 -23.49 -19.32 4.65
N ARG A 57 -22.71 -18.24 4.59
CA ARG A 57 -23.23 -16.91 4.91
C ARG A 57 -24.03 -16.47 3.68
N SER A 58 -25.27 -16.03 3.86
CA SER A 58 -26.12 -15.51 2.78
C SER A 58 -25.37 -14.42 2.00
N ALA A 59 -25.16 -14.62 0.69
CA ALA A 59 -24.61 -13.58 -0.16
C ALA A 59 -25.52 -12.34 -0.08
N PHE A 60 -24.92 -11.17 0.09
CA PHE A 60 -25.68 -9.91 -0.01
C PHE A 60 -25.91 -9.63 -1.49
N GLU A 61 -27.15 -9.77 -1.93
CA GLU A 61 -27.57 -9.62 -3.33
C GLU A 61 -28.70 -8.60 -3.47
N LEU A 62 -29.02 -8.25 -4.73
CA LEU A 62 -30.23 -7.51 -5.04
C LEU A 62 -31.46 -8.23 -4.48
N THR A 63 -32.31 -7.47 -3.81
CA THR A 63 -33.62 -7.89 -3.31
C THR A 63 -34.55 -8.27 -4.46
N ASN A 64 -35.64 -8.98 -4.16
CA ASN A 64 -36.65 -9.33 -5.15
C ASN A 64 -37.28 -8.10 -5.82
N ASP A 65 -37.47 -7.01 -5.06
CA ASP A 65 -38.02 -5.76 -5.58
C ASP A 65 -37.02 -5.07 -6.52
N GLU A 66 -35.73 -5.08 -6.19
CA GLU A 66 -34.68 -4.56 -7.06
C GLU A 66 -34.54 -5.38 -8.35
N LYS A 67 -34.71 -6.71 -8.29
CA LYS A 67 -34.72 -7.61 -9.45
C LYS A 67 -35.97 -7.41 -10.33
N THR A 68 -37.07 -6.92 -9.75
CA THR A 68 -38.35 -6.72 -10.46
C THR A 68 -38.45 -5.30 -11.04
N ILE A 69 -37.90 -5.12 -12.25
CA ILE A 69 -37.81 -3.79 -12.87
C ILE A 69 -39.15 -3.37 -13.50
N PRO A 70 -39.75 -2.23 -13.11
CA PRO A 70 -41.01 -1.77 -13.69
C PRO A 70 -40.89 -1.40 -15.17
N THR A 71 -42.04 -1.32 -15.86
CA THR A 71 -42.11 -0.90 -17.27
C THR A 71 -41.71 0.56 -17.43
N VAL A 72 -42.11 1.42 -16.49
CA VAL A 72 -41.74 2.85 -16.45
C VAL A 72 -40.88 3.08 -15.22
N ILE A 73 -39.64 3.53 -15.43
CA ILE A 73 -38.73 3.91 -14.36
C ILE A 73 -38.87 5.41 -14.12
N PRO A 74 -39.09 5.87 -12.87
CA PRO A 74 -39.15 7.30 -12.56
C PRO A 74 -37.88 8.05 -12.99
N SER A 75 -38.06 9.19 -13.65
CA SER A 75 -36.99 10.10 -14.08
C SER A 75 -37.42 11.56 -13.79
N PRO A 76 -36.74 12.29 -12.89
CA PRO A 76 -35.53 11.89 -12.17
C PRO A 76 -35.77 10.80 -11.10
N PRO A 77 -34.76 10.00 -10.74
CA PRO A 77 -34.87 9.04 -9.66
C PRO A 77 -35.04 9.75 -8.31
N THR A 78 -36.11 9.43 -7.58
CA THR A 78 -36.44 10.01 -6.26
C THR A 78 -36.14 9.10 -5.06
N GLU A 79 -35.96 7.80 -5.29
CA GLU A 79 -35.74 6.80 -4.24
C GLU A 79 -34.53 5.92 -4.60
N PRO A 80 -33.83 5.32 -3.61
CA PRO A 80 -32.67 4.46 -3.86
C PRO A 80 -32.93 3.36 -4.90
N ILE A 81 -34.10 2.72 -4.85
CA ILE A 81 -34.48 1.64 -5.78
C ILE A 81 -34.62 2.13 -7.23
N HIS A 82 -35.02 3.39 -7.45
CA HIS A 82 -35.10 4.00 -8.78
C HIS A 82 -33.72 4.06 -9.45
N HIS A 83 -32.67 4.35 -8.67
CA HIS A 83 -31.30 4.30 -9.17
C HIS A 83 -30.88 2.88 -9.55
N VAL A 84 -31.25 1.87 -8.75
CA VAL A 84 -30.93 0.47 -9.03
C VAL A 84 -31.58 0.01 -10.34
N TRP A 85 -32.87 0.24 -10.51
CA TRP A 85 -33.60 -0.09 -11.73
C TRP A 85 -33.05 0.63 -12.97
N ARG A 86 -32.74 1.93 -12.83
CA ARG A 86 -32.16 2.72 -13.92
C ARG A 86 -30.81 2.17 -14.38
N ARG A 87 -29.96 1.75 -13.44
CA ARG A 87 -28.65 1.14 -13.75
C ARG A 87 -28.81 -0.24 -14.39
N GLN A 88 -29.75 -1.05 -13.91
CA GLN A 88 -30.00 -2.38 -14.49
C GLN A 88 -30.51 -2.32 -15.94
N LYS A 89 -31.39 -1.36 -16.26
CA LYS A 89 -31.88 -1.11 -17.63
C LYS A 89 -31.06 -0.08 -18.42
N ALA A 90 -29.85 0.27 -17.97
CA ALA A 90 -28.99 1.19 -18.71
C ALA A 90 -28.69 0.61 -20.09
N LYS A 91 -29.18 1.29 -21.14
CA LYS A 91 -29.07 0.80 -22.52
C LYS A 91 -27.62 0.83 -22.99
N LYS A 92 -27.13 -0.31 -23.50
CA LYS A 92 -25.77 -0.52 -23.97
C LYS A 92 -25.80 -1.41 -25.20
N ALA A 93 -25.78 -0.81 -26.39
CA ALA A 93 -25.75 -1.57 -27.64
C ALA A 93 -24.37 -2.17 -27.86
N LEU A 94 -24.29 -3.48 -28.13
CA LEU A 94 -23.06 -4.24 -28.24
C LEU A 94 -22.82 -4.68 -29.70
N GLU A 95 -21.64 -4.38 -30.22
CA GLU A 95 -21.14 -4.87 -31.50
C GLU A 95 -19.76 -5.51 -31.34
N CYS A 96 -19.59 -6.71 -31.91
CA CYS A 96 -18.33 -7.43 -31.90
C CYS A 96 -17.68 -7.39 -33.29
N HIS A 97 -16.40 -6.99 -33.34
CA HIS A 97 -15.64 -6.75 -34.57
C HIS A 97 -14.47 -7.72 -34.68
N GLU A 98 -14.50 -8.61 -35.67
CA GLU A 98 -13.40 -9.54 -35.95
C GLU A 98 -12.23 -8.84 -36.67
N ILE A 99 -11.01 -9.20 -36.29
CA ILE A 99 -9.78 -8.83 -37.01
C ILE A 99 -8.96 -10.08 -37.37
N GLU A 100 -8.33 -10.06 -38.54
CA GLU A 100 -7.50 -11.18 -39.01
C GLU A 100 -6.18 -11.33 -38.22
N ASP A 101 -5.64 -10.25 -37.65
CA ASP A 101 -4.38 -10.24 -36.92
C ASP A 101 -4.46 -9.28 -35.71
N GLU A 102 -4.01 -9.74 -34.54
CA GLU A 102 -3.94 -8.95 -33.29
C GLU A 102 -3.04 -7.71 -33.45
N ASN A 103 -2.09 -7.70 -34.40
CA ASN A 103 -1.30 -6.50 -34.71
C ASN A 103 -2.13 -5.33 -35.24
N LYS A 104 -3.32 -5.59 -35.81
CA LYS A 104 -4.25 -4.56 -36.31
C LYS A 104 -5.25 -4.08 -35.25
N LEU A 105 -5.13 -4.58 -34.01
CA LEU A 105 -6.04 -4.27 -32.92
C LEU A 105 -6.09 -2.77 -32.64
N SER A 106 -4.93 -2.15 -32.43
CA SER A 106 -4.80 -0.71 -32.16
C SER A 106 -5.43 0.14 -33.27
N GLU A 107 -5.12 -0.16 -34.54
CA GLU A 107 -5.67 0.57 -35.71
C GLU A 107 -7.21 0.49 -35.76
N LYS A 108 -7.77 -0.71 -35.56
CA LYS A 108 -9.22 -0.92 -35.58
C LYS A 108 -9.91 -0.21 -34.41
N ILE A 109 -9.32 -0.24 -33.21
CA ILE A 109 -9.82 0.47 -32.03
C ILE A 109 -9.82 1.98 -32.26
N VAL A 110 -8.73 2.55 -32.78
CA VAL A 110 -8.63 4.00 -33.09
C VAL A 110 -9.70 4.41 -34.08
N ARG A 111 -9.90 3.62 -35.14
CA ARG A 111 -10.95 3.89 -36.14
C ARG A 111 -12.34 3.94 -35.49
N LEU A 112 -12.70 2.91 -34.73
CA LEU A 112 -14.01 2.83 -34.07
C LEU A 112 -14.19 3.95 -33.05
N ALA A 113 -13.16 4.28 -32.28
CA ALA A 113 -13.21 5.36 -31.30
C ALA A 113 -13.48 6.72 -31.95
N LYS A 114 -12.86 7.00 -33.10
CA LYS A 114 -13.05 8.25 -33.87
C LYS A 114 -14.44 8.37 -34.51
N GLU A 115 -15.16 7.26 -34.67
CA GLU A 115 -16.54 7.23 -35.18
C GLU A 115 -17.58 7.61 -34.10
N ARG A 116 -17.15 7.82 -32.84
CA ARG A 116 -18.00 8.18 -31.69
C ARG A 116 -17.83 9.64 -31.29
N GLU A 117 -18.90 10.23 -30.75
CA GLU A 117 -18.89 11.60 -30.20
C GLU A 117 -19.08 11.58 -28.68
N GLY A 118 -18.42 12.49 -27.95
CA GLY A 118 -18.53 12.60 -26.49
C GLY A 118 -17.35 12.00 -25.72
N ALA A 119 -17.60 11.47 -24.52
CA ALA A 119 -16.59 10.87 -23.66
C ALA A 119 -16.42 9.37 -24.00
N VAL A 120 -15.40 9.03 -24.77
CA VAL A 120 -15.16 7.66 -25.27
C VAL A 120 -14.15 6.95 -24.36
N LEU A 121 -14.58 5.86 -23.73
CA LEU A 121 -13.68 4.97 -23.01
C LEU A 121 -13.03 4.00 -23.98
N VAL A 122 -11.73 3.82 -23.85
CA VAL A 122 -10.97 2.83 -24.61
C VAL A 122 -10.30 1.87 -23.64
N PHE A 123 -10.54 0.56 -23.75
CA PHE A 123 -9.85 -0.44 -22.93
C PHE A 123 -9.01 -1.38 -23.78
N VAL A 124 -7.75 -1.57 -23.42
CA VAL A 124 -6.85 -2.56 -24.05
C VAL A 124 -6.03 -3.28 -22.99
N ARG A 125 -5.68 -4.56 -23.23
CA ARG A 125 -4.92 -5.34 -22.25
C ARG A 125 -3.44 -4.96 -22.14
N LYS A 126 -2.79 -4.56 -23.24
CA LYS A 126 -1.34 -4.31 -23.30
C LYS A 126 -1.04 -2.81 -23.26
N VAL A 127 -0.02 -2.43 -22.50
CA VAL A 127 0.44 -1.02 -22.42
C VAL A 127 0.97 -0.55 -23.78
N GLU A 128 1.59 -1.44 -24.55
CA GLU A 128 2.09 -1.11 -25.90
C GLU A 128 0.95 -0.73 -26.86
N ASP A 129 -0.25 -1.29 -26.68
CA ASP A 129 -1.43 -0.89 -27.46
C ASP A 129 -1.98 0.46 -26.99
N VAL A 130 -1.91 0.78 -25.69
CA VAL A 130 -2.25 2.12 -25.16
C VAL A 130 -1.40 3.19 -25.82
N GLU A 131 -0.08 3.00 -25.85
CA GLU A 131 0.87 3.94 -26.46
C GLU A 131 0.58 4.17 -27.96
N ARG A 132 0.29 3.10 -28.70
CA ARG A 132 -0.06 3.17 -30.14
C ARG A 132 -1.37 3.93 -30.35
N ILE A 133 -2.39 3.63 -29.56
CA ILE A 133 -3.71 4.27 -29.67
C ILE A 133 -3.60 5.76 -29.38
N ILE A 134 -2.93 6.16 -28.29
CA ILE A 134 -2.78 7.57 -27.91
C ILE A 134 -2.08 8.36 -29.00
N LYS A 135 -1.04 7.78 -29.63
CA LYS A 135 -0.29 8.43 -30.72
C LYS A 135 -1.14 8.70 -31.96
N GLU A 136 -2.15 7.88 -32.23
CA GLU A 136 -3.02 8.02 -33.41
C GLU A 136 -4.31 8.80 -33.13
N LEU A 137 -4.70 8.96 -31.86
CA LEU A 137 -5.82 9.82 -31.48
C LEU A 137 -5.49 11.30 -31.68
N PRO A 138 -6.50 12.19 -31.84
CA PRO A 138 -6.25 13.61 -31.99
C PRO A 138 -5.45 14.17 -30.80
N GLY A 139 -4.40 14.94 -31.10
CA GLY A 139 -3.52 15.51 -30.07
C GLY A 139 -4.30 16.37 -29.06
N GLY A 140 -4.01 16.20 -27.77
CA GLY A 140 -4.67 16.94 -26.68
C GLY A 140 -6.12 16.53 -26.42
N SER A 141 -6.59 15.39 -26.94
CA SER A 141 -7.94 14.87 -26.71
C SER A 141 -8.00 13.61 -25.84
N SER A 142 -6.84 13.07 -25.45
CA SER A 142 -6.74 11.80 -24.74
C SER A 142 -5.96 11.89 -23.42
N GLU A 143 -6.36 11.07 -22.46
CA GLU A 143 -5.61 10.77 -21.24
C GLU A 143 -5.46 9.25 -21.09
N GLN A 144 -4.49 8.83 -20.27
CA GLN A 144 -4.25 7.42 -19.99
C GLN A 144 -4.48 7.09 -18.52
N LEU A 145 -5.13 5.95 -18.25
CA LEU A 145 -5.28 5.38 -16.91
C LEU A 145 -4.78 3.94 -16.93
N ILE A 146 -3.51 3.76 -16.62
CA ILE A 146 -2.82 2.48 -16.64
C ILE A 146 -2.20 2.19 -15.28
N GLY A 147 -2.05 0.91 -14.94
CA GLY A 147 -1.51 0.48 -13.65
C GLY A 147 -0.03 0.83 -13.46
N THR A 148 0.64 1.27 -14.52
CA THR A 148 2.08 1.59 -14.56
C THR A 148 2.43 3.04 -14.28
N LEU A 149 1.41 3.86 -14.02
CA LEU A 149 1.61 5.24 -13.60
C LEU A 149 2.17 5.29 -12.18
N ARG A 150 3.13 6.18 -11.96
CA ARG A 150 3.51 6.62 -10.63
C ARG A 150 2.30 7.24 -9.92
N GLY A 151 2.18 6.99 -8.62
CA GLY A 151 1.01 7.40 -7.85
C GLY A 151 0.72 8.89 -7.90
N LEU A 152 1.74 9.77 -7.93
CA LEU A 152 1.54 11.22 -8.04
C LEU A 152 0.80 11.60 -9.34
N GLU A 153 1.28 11.13 -10.48
CA GLU A 153 0.66 11.42 -11.79
C GLU A 153 -0.73 10.80 -11.90
N ARG A 154 -0.89 9.57 -11.39
CA ARG A 154 -2.20 8.91 -11.32
C ARG A 154 -3.20 9.72 -10.50
N ASP A 155 -2.81 10.17 -9.32
CA ASP A 155 -3.68 10.94 -8.42
C ASP A 155 -3.95 12.33 -9.00
N GLY A 156 -3.03 12.88 -9.78
CA GLY A 156 -3.19 14.13 -10.54
C GLY A 156 -4.20 14.05 -11.69
N LEU A 157 -4.45 12.85 -12.27
CA LEU A 157 -5.37 12.66 -13.40
C LEU A 157 -6.75 13.22 -13.11
N VAL A 158 -7.25 13.07 -11.89
CA VAL A 158 -8.59 13.52 -11.52
C VAL A 158 -8.79 15.01 -11.74
N ASN A 159 -7.73 15.83 -11.73
CA ASN A 159 -7.80 17.27 -11.94
C ASN A 159 -7.64 17.69 -13.41
N LYS A 160 -7.46 16.75 -14.34
CA LYS A 160 -7.29 17.09 -15.76
C LYS A 160 -8.64 17.33 -16.45
N PRO A 161 -8.77 18.35 -17.33
CA PRO A 161 -10.03 18.66 -18.03
C PRO A 161 -10.66 17.47 -18.79
N ILE A 162 -9.84 16.61 -19.39
CA ILE A 162 -10.31 15.41 -20.09
C ILE A 162 -10.88 14.39 -19.08
N PHE A 163 -10.17 14.09 -18.01
CA PHE A 163 -10.60 13.12 -17.01
C PHE A 163 -11.90 13.55 -16.30
N GLN A 164 -12.07 14.85 -16.06
CA GLN A 164 -13.30 15.43 -15.52
C GLN A 164 -14.56 15.07 -16.31
N ARG A 165 -14.44 14.81 -17.63
CA ARG A 165 -15.57 14.36 -18.47
C ARG A 165 -16.09 12.97 -18.10
N PHE A 166 -15.24 12.11 -17.55
CA PHE A 166 -15.59 10.75 -17.15
C PHE A 166 -16.07 10.65 -15.70
N LEU A 167 -15.90 11.71 -14.90
CA LEU A 167 -16.40 11.75 -13.53
C LEU A 167 -17.89 12.11 -13.48
N PRO A 168 -18.68 11.48 -12.58
CA PRO A 168 -20.03 11.94 -12.30
C PRO A 168 -19.99 13.37 -11.75
N GLU A 169 -21.05 14.14 -12.01
CA GLU A 169 -21.11 15.56 -11.69
C GLU A 169 -20.79 15.87 -10.21
N SER A 170 -21.24 15.02 -9.29
CA SER A 170 -20.95 15.13 -7.85
C SER A 170 -19.48 15.01 -7.48
N ASN A 171 -18.68 14.38 -8.33
CA ASN A 171 -17.26 14.09 -8.12
C ASN A 171 -16.35 15.01 -8.94
N ARG A 172 -16.91 15.87 -9.80
CA ARG A 172 -16.12 16.82 -10.60
C ARG A 172 -15.49 17.88 -9.71
N ASN A 173 -14.27 18.28 -10.06
CA ASN A 173 -13.61 19.39 -9.42
C ASN A 173 -14.24 20.69 -9.93
N LYS A 174 -14.86 21.47 -9.04
CA LYS A 174 -15.55 22.72 -9.38
C LYS A 174 -14.62 23.79 -9.95
N ASP A 175 -13.32 23.69 -9.67
CA ASP A 175 -12.30 24.62 -10.12
C ASP A 175 -11.74 24.27 -11.50
N VAL A 176 -12.15 23.13 -12.09
CA VAL A 176 -11.66 22.65 -13.38
C VAL A 176 -12.82 22.54 -14.37
N THR A 177 -12.74 23.31 -15.46
CA THR A 177 -13.69 23.20 -16.56
C THR A 177 -13.42 21.91 -17.37
N PRO A 178 -14.41 21.01 -17.53
CA PRO A 178 -14.23 19.82 -18.35
C PRO A 178 -13.93 20.17 -19.81
N ALA A 179 -13.07 19.38 -20.45
CA ALA A 179 -12.67 19.61 -21.85
C ALA A 179 -13.89 19.55 -22.80
N PRO A 180 -14.00 20.45 -23.78
CA PRO A 180 -15.09 20.43 -24.76
C PRO A 180 -14.89 19.32 -25.81
N GLY A 181 -15.95 19.03 -26.59
CA GLY A 181 -15.87 18.11 -27.72
C GLY A 181 -15.74 16.63 -27.35
N THR A 182 -15.20 15.84 -28.27
CA THR A 182 -14.92 14.41 -28.06
C THR A 182 -13.60 14.24 -27.34
N VAL A 183 -13.61 13.44 -26.27
CA VAL A 183 -12.42 13.13 -25.47
C VAL A 183 -12.31 11.64 -25.24
N TYR A 184 -11.08 11.17 -25.05
CA TYR A 184 -10.76 9.76 -24.93
C TYR A 184 -10.05 9.49 -23.61
N LEU A 185 -10.45 8.42 -22.92
CA LEU A 185 -9.70 7.90 -21.79
C LEU A 185 -9.30 6.47 -22.11
N VAL A 186 -7.99 6.27 -22.29
CA VAL A 186 -7.40 4.99 -22.69
C VAL A 186 -6.89 4.26 -21.45
N CYS A 187 -7.46 3.10 -21.18
CA CYS A 187 -7.27 2.34 -19.95
C CYS A 187 -6.70 0.94 -20.23
N THR A 188 -5.89 0.44 -19.28
CA THR A 188 -5.74 -1.00 -19.08
C THR A 188 -6.74 -1.48 -18.02
N SER A 189 -6.49 -2.63 -17.38
CA SER A 189 -7.27 -3.11 -16.24
C SER A 189 -7.34 -2.11 -15.08
N ALA A 190 -6.45 -1.12 -15.01
CA ALA A 190 -6.51 -0.05 -14.01
C ALA A 190 -7.80 0.78 -14.05
N GLY A 191 -8.50 0.83 -15.19
CA GLY A 191 -9.81 1.48 -15.29
C GLY A 191 -10.98 0.60 -14.81
N GLU A 192 -10.75 -0.69 -14.52
CA GLU A 192 -11.80 -1.65 -14.19
C GLU A 192 -12.24 -1.56 -12.73
N VAL A 193 -11.34 -1.22 -11.81
CA VAL A 193 -11.55 -1.24 -10.34
C VAL A 193 -11.01 0.04 -9.70
N GLY A 194 -11.57 0.43 -8.54
CA GLY A 194 -11.04 1.52 -7.72
C GLY A 194 -11.31 2.94 -8.24
N VAL A 195 -11.99 3.10 -9.38
CA VAL A 195 -12.30 4.40 -9.98
C VAL A 195 -13.77 4.56 -10.35
N ASN A 196 -14.37 5.69 -9.95
CA ASN A 196 -15.76 6.02 -10.26
C ASN A 196 -15.87 6.82 -11.57
N ILE A 197 -15.64 6.14 -12.70
CA ILE A 197 -15.78 6.71 -14.05
C ILE A 197 -17.02 6.20 -14.78
N SER A 198 -17.54 7.02 -15.69
CA SER A 198 -18.59 6.68 -16.65
C SER A 198 -18.32 7.32 -18.01
N GLY A 199 -18.07 6.50 -19.04
CA GLY A 199 -18.02 6.94 -20.44
C GLY A 199 -19.40 6.98 -21.11
N ASP A 200 -19.51 7.73 -22.21
CA ASP A 200 -20.68 7.75 -23.10
C ASP A 200 -20.70 6.51 -24.01
N HIS A 201 -19.52 6.15 -24.53
CA HIS A 201 -19.27 4.99 -25.41
C HIS A 201 -18.05 4.22 -24.93
N LEU A 202 -17.95 2.94 -25.33
CA LEU A 202 -16.83 2.07 -25.02
C LEU A 202 -16.31 1.41 -26.30
N VAL A 203 -15.00 1.46 -26.51
CA VAL A 203 -14.31 0.66 -27.53
C VAL A 203 -13.22 -0.15 -26.83
N CYS A 204 -13.20 -1.46 -26.97
CA CYS A 204 -12.21 -2.27 -26.26
C CYS A 204 -11.78 -3.53 -26.99
N ASP A 205 -10.63 -4.07 -26.58
CA ASP A 205 -10.27 -5.43 -26.93
C ASP A 205 -11.09 -6.45 -26.12
N LEU A 206 -11.24 -7.64 -26.67
CA LEU A 206 -11.89 -8.75 -25.98
C LEU A 206 -10.96 -9.35 -24.90
N SER A 207 -11.49 -9.36 -23.67
CA SER A 207 -10.88 -9.93 -22.46
C SER A 207 -11.69 -11.13 -21.94
N THR A 208 -11.42 -11.55 -20.71
CA THR A 208 -12.19 -12.54 -19.94
C THR A 208 -13.52 -11.95 -19.43
N PHE A 209 -14.50 -12.80 -19.14
CA PHE A 209 -15.89 -12.35 -18.95
C PHE A 209 -16.09 -11.41 -17.76
N GLU A 210 -15.41 -11.64 -16.64
CA GLU A 210 -15.43 -10.76 -15.47
C GLU A 210 -14.82 -9.39 -15.78
N SER A 211 -13.72 -9.36 -16.52
CA SER A 211 -13.07 -8.12 -16.97
C SER A 211 -14.00 -7.35 -17.93
N MET A 212 -14.63 -8.03 -18.88
CA MET A 212 -15.62 -7.43 -19.79
C MET A 212 -16.82 -6.86 -19.02
N THR A 213 -17.33 -7.60 -18.04
CA THR A 213 -18.46 -7.16 -17.19
C THR A 213 -18.10 -5.87 -16.42
N GLN A 214 -16.90 -5.82 -15.84
CA GLN A 214 -16.41 -4.63 -15.15
C GLN A 214 -16.26 -3.43 -16.11
N ARG A 215 -15.67 -3.62 -17.29
CA ARG A 215 -15.56 -2.58 -18.34
C ARG A 215 -16.94 -2.07 -18.77
N PHE A 216 -17.91 -2.95 -18.96
CA PHE A 216 -19.29 -2.57 -19.29
C PHE A 216 -19.97 -1.81 -18.14
N GLY A 217 -19.53 -2.02 -16.90
CA GLY A 217 -19.92 -1.25 -15.72
C GLY A 217 -19.35 0.18 -15.65
N ARG A 218 -18.39 0.52 -16.52
CA ARG A 218 -17.76 1.86 -16.63
C ARG A 218 -18.33 2.69 -17.79
N VAL A 219 -19.26 2.17 -18.59
CA VAL A 219 -19.93 2.92 -19.66
C VAL A 219 -21.42 3.04 -19.36
N ASN A 220 -21.98 4.24 -19.55
CA ASN A 220 -23.37 4.58 -19.20
C ASN A 220 -23.76 4.06 -17.80
N ARG A 221 -22.85 4.23 -16.83
CA ARG A 221 -22.94 3.61 -15.50
C ARG A 221 -24.23 3.97 -14.77
N PHE A 222 -24.75 5.17 -15.01
CA PHE A 222 -25.92 5.74 -14.36
C PHE A 222 -27.21 5.63 -15.18
N GLY A 223 -27.16 5.04 -16.39
CA GLY A 223 -28.33 4.91 -17.28
C GLY A 223 -28.88 6.28 -17.71
N GLU A 224 -27.99 7.22 -18.00
CA GLU A 224 -28.34 8.61 -18.35
C GLU A 224 -28.60 8.78 -19.83
N ARG A 225 -28.17 7.82 -20.64
CA ARG A 225 -28.15 7.93 -22.10
C ARG A 225 -28.85 6.77 -22.80
N PRO A 226 -29.55 7.02 -23.92
CA PRO A 226 -30.19 5.98 -24.73
C PRO A 226 -29.39 5.54 -25.97
N ASP A 227 -28.24 6.18 -26.23
CA ASP A 227 -27.44 6.08 -27.46
C ASP A 227 -26.06 5.44 -27.25
N THR A 228 -25.80 4.89 -26.06
CA THR A 228 -24.51 4.25 -25.74
C THR A 228 -24.24 3.03 -26.61
N GLN A 229 -23.00 2.98 -27.11
CA GLN A 229 -22.47 1.93 -27.96
C GLN A 229 -21.21 1.33 -27.33
N ILE A 230 -21.10 0.01 -27.43
CA ILE A 230 -19.96 -0.80 -27.00
C ILE A 230 -19.44 -1.56 -28.23
N ASP A 231 -18.19 -1.29 -28.60
CA ASP A 231 -17.50 -1.97 -29.68
C ASP A 231 -16.39 -2.87 -29.11
N VAL A 232 -16.53 -4.18 -29.28
CA VAL A 232 -15.57 -5.18 -28.80
C VAL A 232 -14.78 -5.75 -29.98
N VAL A 233 -13.48 -5.51 -30.02
CA VAL A 233 -12.59 -5.99 -31.08
C VAL A 233 -11.92 -7.30 -30.65
N TYR A 234 -11.97 -8.33 -31.49
CA TYR A 234 -11.41 -9.65 -31.18
C TYR A 234 -10.65 -10.26 -32.37
N PRO A 235 -9.55 -11.00 -32.12
CA PRO A 235 -8.82 -11.68 -33.19
C PRO A 235 -9.58 -12.93 -33.64
N LYS A 236 -9.44 -13.27 -34.92
CA LYS A 236 -9.96 -14.50 -35.51
C LYS A 236 -9.40 -15.77 -34.84
N ASP A 237 -8.11 -15.74 -34.52
CA ASP A 237 -7.40 -16.80 -33.81
C ASP A 237 -6.98 -16.34 -32.40
N PHE A 238 -7.36 -17.09 -31.37
CA PHE A 238 -7.05 -16.78 -29.96
C PHE A 238 -5.72 -17.35 -29.47
N GLY A 239 -4.98 -18.07 -30.31
CA GLY A 239 -3.71 -18.70 -29.97
C GLY A 239 -2.53 -18.11 -30.72
N LYS A 240 -1.31 -18.49 -30.30
CA LYS A 240 -0.08 -18.13 -31.01
C LYS A 240 0.17 -19.15 -32.11
N LYS A 241 0.45 -18.67 -33.31
CA LYS A 241 0.87 -19.52 -34.42
C LYS A 241 2.32 -19.98 -34.21
N ASP A 242 2.51 -21.29 -34.14
CA ASP A 242 3.85 -21.88 -34.05
C ASP A 242 4.61 -21.61 -35.36
N LYS A 243 5.79 -20.99 -35.26
CA LYS A 243 6.61 -20.60 -36.41
C LYS A 243 7.18 -21.80 -37.20
N LYS A 244 7.29 -22.98 -36.57
CA LYS A 244 7.85 -24.20 -37.17
C LYS A 244 6.77 -25.10 -37.77
N THR A 245 5.64 -25.26 -37.08
CA THR A 245 4.58 -26.21 -37.49
C THR A 245 3.37 -25.52 -38.14
N GLY A 246 3.23 -24.20 -38.02
CA GLY A 246 2.09 -23.44 -38.51
C GLY A 246 0.79 -23.65 -37.70
N SER A 247 0.79 -24.53 -36.69
CA SER A 247 -0.36 -24.81 -35.83
C SER A 247 -0.61 -23.67 -34.84
N VAL A 248 -1.87 -23.33 -34.60
CA VAL A 248 -2.27 -22.36 -33.58
C VAL A 248 -2.33 -23.07 -32.23
N LYS A 249 -1.45 -22.68 -31.29
CA LYS A 249 -1.50 -23.15 -29.90
C LYS A 249 -2.27 -22.14 -29.08
N VAL A 250 -3.47 -22.51 -28.64
CA VAL A 250 -4.30 -21.70 -27.75
C VAL A 250 -3.95 -22.05 -26.31
N ASP A 251 -3.51 -21.05 -25.55
CA ASP A 251 -3.28 -21.20 -24.11
C ASP A 251 -4.62 -21.19 -23.34
N GLU A 252 -4.57 -21.27 -22.01
CA GLU A 252 -5.79 -21.27 -21.19
C GLU A 252 -6.54 -19.94 -21.25
N LEU A 253 -5.82 -18.82 -21.19
CA LEU A 253 -6.39 -17.49 -21.30
C LEU A 253 -7.09 -17.27 -22.66
N GLY A 254 -6.48 -17.73 -23.76
CA GLY A 254 -7.08 -17.70 -25.10
C GLY A 254 -8.39 -18.49 -25.18
N ARG A 255 -8.47 -19.65 -24.51
CA ARG A 255 -9.71 -20.46 -24.43
C ARG A 255 -10.81 -19.73 -23.67
N GLN A 256 -10.50 -19.04 -22.57
CA GLN A 256 -11.49 -18.27 -21.80
C GLN A 256 -11.97 -17.02 -22.54
N ARG A 257 -11.08 -16.34 -23.28
CA ARG A 257 -11.47 -15.24 -24.17
C ARG A 257 -12.41 -15.72 -25.28
N GLN A 258 -12.15 -16.88 -25.87
CA GLN A 258 -13.06 -17.50 -26.83
C GLN A 258 -14.44 -17.78 -26.21
N ARG A 259 -14.48 -18.37 -25.00
CA ARG A 259 -15.73 -18.57 -24.26
C ARG A 259 -16.45 -17.27 -23.95
N THR A 260 -15.71 -16.21 -23.64
CA THR A 260 -16.25 -14.86 -23.42
C THR A 260 -16.93 -14.34 -24.69
N LEU A 261 -16.30 -14.50 -25.86
CA LEU A 261 -16.93 -14.14 -27.14
C LEU A 261 -18.25 -14.90 -27.37
N ASP A 262 -18.26 -16.19 -27.07
CA ASP A 262 -19.46 -17.02 -27.24
C ASP A 262 -20.60 -16.59 -26.32
N LEU A 263 -20.28 -16.14 -25.09
CA LEU A 263 -21.25 -15.52 -24.17
C LEU A 263 -21.74 -14.17 -24.69
N LEU A 264 -20.84 -13.29 -25.15
CA LEU A 264 -21.22 -11.99 -25.69
C LEU A 264 -22.14 -12.09 -26.91
N LYS A 265 -21.96 -13.13 -27.75
CA LYS A 265 -22.87 -13.41 -28.88
C LYS A 265 -24.28 -13.79 -28.45
N GLN A 266 -24.46 -14.40 -27.28
CA GLN A 266 -25.78 -14.77 -26.74
C GLN A 266 -26.61 -13.55 -26.30
N LEU A 267 -25.95 -12.41 -26.04
CA LEU A 267 -26.60 -11.17 -25.62
C LEU A 267 -27.39 -10.48 -26.74
N ASN A 268 -27.26 -10.92 -28.00
CA ASN A 268 -27.97 -10.37 -29.16
C ASN A 268 -27.88 -8.83 -29.27
N GLY A 269 -26.74 -8.25 -28.89
CA GLY A 269 -26.49 -6.81 -28.96
C GLY A 269 -26.89 -6.00 -27.73
N ASP A 270 -27.35 -6.60 -26.62
CA ASP A 270 -27.67 -5.90 -25.38
C ASP A 270 -26.67 -6.24 -24.25
N ALA A 271 -25.79 -5.31 -23.90
CA ALA A 271 -24.83 -5.45 -22.80
C ALA A 271 -25.26 -4.78 -21.49
N SER A 272 -26.56 -4.51 -21.30
CA SER A 272 -27.09 -3.98 -20.05
C SER A 272 -26.86 -4.96 -18.88
N PRO A 273 -26.77 -4.48 -17.62
CA PRO A 273 -26.62 -5.38 -16.48
C PRO A 273 -27.76 -6.40 -16.36
N ALA A 274 -28.99 -6.01 -16.72
CA ALA A 274 -30.12 -6.94 -16.77
C ALA A 274 -29.91 -8.05 -17.80
N ALA A 275 -29.41 -7.75 -19.00
CA ALA A 275 -29.12 -8.75 -20.03
C ALA A 275 -27.96 -9.68 -19.62
N LEU A 276 -26.88 -9.14 -19.05
CA LEU A 276 -25.77 -9.93 -18.52
C LEU A 276 -26.24 -10.91 -17.43
N GLY A 277 -27.16 -10.47 -16.56
CA GLY A 277 -27.73 -11.31 -15.51
C GLY A 277 -28.61 -12.48 -15.98
N THR A 278 -28.93 -12.56 -17.29
CA THR A 278 -29.66 -13.70 -17.87
C THR A 278 -28.75 -14.85 -18.30
N LEU A 279 -27.44 -14.63 -18.38
CA LEU A 279 -26.48 -15.65 -18.79
C LEU A 279 -26.31 -16.70 -17.69
N ASP A 280 -26.05 -17.95 -18.09
CA ASP A 280 -25.81 -19.05 -17.15
C ASP A 280 -24.56 -18.76 -16.29
N PRO A 281 -24.68 -18.67 -14.95
CA PRO A 281 -23.55 -18.33 -14.08
C PRO A 281 -22.39 -19.34 -14.14
N THR A 282 -22.68 -20.62 -14.39
CA THR A 282 -21.66 -21.67 -14.50
C THR A 282 -20.85 -21.49 -15.78
N VAL A 283 -21.53 -21.20 -16.90
CA VAL A 283 -20.84 -20.92 -18.17
C VAL A 283 -20.06 -19.61 -18.09
N CYS A 284 -20.56 -18.61 -17.38
CA CYS A 284 -19.84 -17.36 -17.13
C CYS A 284 -18.52 -17.62 -16.37
N ARG A 285 -18.54 -18.40 -15.29
CA ARG A 285 -17.33 -18.75 -14.53
C ARG A 285 -16.28 -19.48 -15.37
N ASP A 286 -16.70 -20.33 -16.28
CA ASP A 286 -15.82 -21.02 -17.23
C ASP A 286 -15.10 -20.07 -18.20
N ALA A 287 -15.58 -18.83 -18.34
CA ALA A 287 -14.99 -17.78 -19.15
C ALA A 287 -14.17 -16.75 -18.34
N PHE A 288 -14.02 -16.94 -17.02
CA PHE A 288 -13.20 -16.06 -16.19
C PHE A 288 -11.70 -16.31 -16.42
N THR A 289 -10.84 -15.36 -16.03
CA THR A 289 -9.37 -15.51 -16.01
C THR A 289 -9.00 -16.78 -15.24
N PRO A 290 -7.97 -17.57 -15.66
CA PRO A 290 -7.67 -18.83 -15.00
C PRO A 290 -7.27 -18.56 -13.55
N SER A 291 -7.69 -19.40 -12.62
CA SER A 291 -7.20 -19.26 -11.25
C SER A 291 -5.70 -19.54 -11.22
N PRO A 292 -4.88 -18.73 -10.51
CA PRO A 292 -3.48 -19.06 -10.29
C PRO A 292 -3.38 -20.35 -9.46
N ALA A 293 -2.22 -21.00 -9.46
CA ALA A 293 -1.94 -22.05 -8.50
C ALA A 293 -1.86 -21.42 -7.09
N ILE A 294 -2.84 -21.74 -6.25
CA ILE A 294 -2.93 -21.24 -4.88
C ILE A 294 -2.15 -22.20 -3.98
N LEU A 295 -1.17 -21.67 -3.26
CA LEU A 295 -0.41 -22.45 -2.29
C LEU A 295 -1.22 -22.62 -1.01
N PRO A 296 -1.32 -23.84 -0.45
CA PRO A 296 -2.00 -24.06 0.82
C PRO A 296 -1.19 -23.44 1.96
N ALA A 297 -1.82 -22.57 2.75
CA ALA A 297 -1.26 -22.11 4.00
C ALA A 297 -1.50 -23.14 5.12
N THR A 298 -0.49 -23.37 5.96
CA THR A 298 -0.55 -24.32 7.07
C THR A 298 -0.28 -23.61 8.39
N ASP A 299 -0.66 -24.26 9.50
CA ASP A 299 -0.37 -23.81 10.86
C ASP A 299 1.12 -23.51 11.10
N ILE A 300 2.02 -24.39 10.62
CA ILE A 300 3.47 -24.23 10.73
C ILE A 300 3.94 -22.94 10.03
N LEU A 301 3.35 -22.61 8.87
CA LEU A 301 3.69 -21.38 8.14
C LEU A 301 3.26 -20.15 8.93
N PHE A 302 2.07 -20.19 9.54
CA PHE A 302 1.60 -19.10 10.39
C PHE A 302 2.48 -18.91 11.62
N ASP A 303 3.03 -19.98 12.20
CA ASP A 303 4.03 -19.86 13.28
C ASP A 303 5.31 -19.20 12.78
N ALA A 304 5.82 -19.61 11.63
CA ALA A 304 7.03 -19.01 11.04
C ALA A 304 6.84 -17.51 10.73
N TRP A 305 5.66 -17.11 10.23
CA TRP A 305 5.36 -15.72 9.93
C TRP A 305 5.04 -14.87 11.17
N ALA A 306 4.55 -15.47 12.25
CA ALA A 306 4.31 -14.77 13.52
C ALA A 306 5.61 -14.33 14.22
N LEU A 307 6.76 -14.94 13.90
CA LEU A 307 8.09 -14.62 14.42
C LEU A 307 8.67 -13.37 13.71
N THR A 308 8.00 -12.22 13.86
CA THR A 308 8.33 -10.98 13.14
C THR A 308 9.73 -10.42 13.45
N THR A 309 10.30 -10.70 14.62
CA THR A 309 11.68 -10.28 14.96
C THR A 309 12.74 -11.23 14.39
N ILE A 310 12.38 -12.43 13.92
CA ILE A 310 13.30 -13.32 13.18
C ILE A 310 13.12 -13.07 11.68
N ALA A 311 13.24 -11.80 11.32
CA ALA A 311 13.27 -11.32 9.95
C ALA A 311 14.44 -10.34 9.83
N PRO A 312 15.21 -10.37 8.74
CA PRO A 312 16.15 -9.29 8.45
C PRO A 312 15.43 -7.94 8.37
N PRO A 313 16.10 -6.80 8.64
CA PRO A 313 17.51 -6.68 9.01
C PRO A 313 17.83 -7.07 10.46
N LEU A 314 16.83 -7.39 11.28
CA LEU A 314 16.99 -7.68 12.73
C LEU A 314 17.79 -8.95 13.02
N VAL A 315 17.86 -9.87 12.04
CA VAL A 315 18.72 -11.06 12.09
C VAL A 315 19.58 -11.16 10.83
N ARG A 316 20.85 -11.56 11.01
CA ARG A 316 21.81 -11.72 9.90
C ARG A 316 21.42 -12.81 8.90
N THR A 317 20.74 -13.84 9.37
CA THR A 317 20.32 -14.98 8.55
C THR A 317 18.83 -15.20 8.76
N PRO A 318 18.01 -15.18 7.70
CA PRO A 318 16.60 -15.52 7.79
C PRO A 318 16.41 -16.91 8.39
N LEU A 319 15.28 -17.12 9.08
CA LEU A 319 14.92 -18.43 9.60
C LEU A 319 14.81 -19.45 8.42
N PRO A 320 15.61 -20.53 8.42
CA PRO A 320 15.47 -21.56 7.39
C PRO A 320 14.05 -22.14 7.39
N GLY A 321 13.46 -22.29 6.20
CA GLY A 321 12.10 -22.82 6.08
C GLY A 321 10.97 -21.81 6.34
N ARG A 322 11.27 -20.51 6.52
CA ARG A 322 10.27 -19.44 6.41
C ARG A 322 10.17 -19.00 4.95
N PRO A 323 9.18 -19.48 4.17
CA PRO A 323 9.05 -19.05 2.79
C PRO A 323 8.59 -17.59 2.72
N SER A 324 8.90 -17.01 1.57
CA SER A 324 8.34 -15.75 1.09
C SER A 324 6.81 -15.77 1.15
N VAL A 325 6.18 -14.64 1.51
CA VAL A 325 4.72 -14.53 1.65
C VAL A 325 4.02 -14.25 0.31
N GLU A 326 4.74 -13.67 -0.65
CA GLU A 326 4.25 -13.19 -1.94
C GLU A 326 3.55 -14.29 -2.76
N PRO A 327 4.07 -15.54 -2.86
CA PRO A 327 3.36 -16.61 -3.55
C PRO A 327 2.02 -16.99 -2.92
N TYR A 328 1.82 -16.70 -1.64
CA TYR A 328 0.55 -16.92 -0.93
C TYR A 328 -0.41 -15.74 -1.07
N LEU A 329 0.11 -14.53 -1.31
CA LEU A 329 -0.71 -13.34 -1.58
C LEU A 329 -1.21 -13.34 -3.03
N HIS A 330 -0.33 -13.62 -4.00
CA HIS A 330 -0.65 -13.46 -5.42
C HIS A 330 -0.99 -14.78 -6.12
N GLY A 331 -0.60 -15.92 -5.55
CA GLY A 331 -0.64 -17.21 -6.24
C GLY A 331 0.49 -17.32 -7.28
N ILE A 332 0.63 -18.50 -7.88
CA ILE A 332 1.65 -18.78 -8.90
C ILE A 332 0.96 -18.98 -10.24
N SER A 333 1.26 -18.15 -11.24
CA SER A 333 0.75 -18.34 -12.59
C SER A 333 1.69 -17.82 -13.66
N ASP A 334 1.68 -18.45 -14.84
CA ASP A 334 2.48 -18.01 -15.99
C ASP A 334 1.85 -16.80 -16.71
N TRP A 335 0.54 -16.57 -16.53
CA TRP A 335 -0.20 -15.52 -17.23
C TRP A 335 -0.18 -14.18 -16.47
N GLN A 336 0.20 -14.18 -15.19
CA GLN A 336 0.45 -12.98 -14.39
C GLN A 336 1.96 -12.90 -14.08
N PRO A 337 2.74 -12.18 -14.90
CA PRO A 337 4.16 -12.01 -14.64
C PRO A 337 4.38 -11.25 -13.32
N PRO A 338 5.53 -11.45 -12.66
CA PRO A 338 5.89 -10.70 -11.47
C PRO A 338 5.96 -9.20 -11.76
N GLU A 339 5.67 -8.40 -10.73
CA GLU A 339 5.71 -6.95 -10.80
C GLU A 339 6.83 -6.40 -9.91
N THR A 340 7.35 -5.23 -10.28
CA THR A 340 8.39 -4.50 -9.53
C THR A 340 7.93 -3.07 -9.37
N HIS A 341 8.23 -2.47 -8.22
CA HIS A 341 8.00 -1.04 -7.99
C HIS A 341 9.27 -0.24 -8.26
N VAL A 342 9.13 1.00 -8.71
CA VAL A 342 10.26 1.93 -8.88
C VAL A 342 9.91 3.27 -8.23
N ALA A 343 10.88 3.89 -7.57
CA ALA A 343 10.79 5.26 -7.06
C ALA A 343 12.13 5.98 -7.27
N TRP A 344 12.12 7.31 -7.15
CA TRP A 344 13.32 8.12 -7.21
C TRP A 344 13.55 8.85 -5.89
N ARG A 345 14.78 8.77 -5.38
CA ARG A 345 15.17 9.25 -4.06
C ARG A 345 16.56 9.87 -4.10
N GLU A 346 16.67 11.13 -3.70
CA GLU A 346 17.95 11.86 -3.61
C GLU A 346 18.93 11.17 -2.64
N GLU A 347 18.44 10.42 -1.66
CA GLU A 347 19.24 9.59 -0.76
C GLU A 347 20.11 8.58 -1.50
N VAL A 348 19.58 7.98 -2.57
CA VAL A 348 20.29 6.97 -3.37
C VAL A 348 21.48 7.60 -4.08
N GLU A 349 21.42 8.90 -4.37
CA GLU A 349 22.50 9.64 -5.01
C GLU A 349 23.57 10.08 -4.00
N CYS A 350 23.14 10.59 -2.85
CA CYS A 350 24.04 11.23 -1.90
C CYS A 350 24.67 10.25 -0.89
N ILE A 351 23.96 9.19 -0.49
CA ILE A 351 24.43 8.26 0.54
C ILE A 351 25.16 7.09 -0.13
N THR A 352 26.45 7.32 -0.42
CA THR A 352 27.34 6.33 -1.05
C THR A 352 28.64 6.18 -0.27
N GLY A 353 29.43 5.13 -0.57
CA GLY A 353 30.74 4.90 0.06
C GLY A 353 30.66 4.80 1.58
N ALA A 354 31.52 5.55 2.29
CA ALA A 354 31.58 5.55 3.75
C ALA A 354 30.28 6.01 4.43
N LEU A 355 29.44 6.80 3.74
CA LEU A 355 28.16 7.25 4.29
C LEU A 355 27.17 6.09 4.47
N LEU A 356 27.27 5.01 3.69
CA LEU A 356 26.41 3.82 3.86
C LEU A 356 26.69 3.08 5.18
N GLU A 357 27.92 3.16 5.69
CA GLU A 357 28.27 2.57 6.99
C GLU A 357 27.74 3.40 8.15
N ARG A 358 27.69 4.73 7.99
CA ARG A 358 27.19 5.68 8.99
C ARG A 358 25.67 5.82 8.99
N TYR A 359 25.06 5.78 7.81
CA TYR A 359 23.63 5.96 7.57
C TYR A 359 23.10 4.79 6.75
N LYS A 360 22.66 3.74 7.46
CA LYS A 360 22.12 2.56 6.81
C LYS A 360 20.82 2.91 6.06
N PRO A 361 20.67 2.47 4.80
CA PRO A 361 19.46 2.70 4.02
C PRO A 361 18.16 2.26 4.72
N GLU A 362 18.18 1.16 5.47
CA GLU A 362 17.03 0.68 6.24
C GLU A 362 16.54 1.72 7.25
N ASP A 363 17.47 2.29 8.03
CA ASP A 363 17.14 3.31 9.04
C ASP A 363 16.60 4.58 8.36
N LEU A 364 17.12 4.93 7.18
CA LEU A 364 16.66 6.07 6.40
C LEU A 364 15.23 5.87 5.88
N LEU A 365 14.90 4.67 5.39
CA LEU A 365 13.56 4.33 4.95
C LEU A 365 12.59 4.14 6.12
N GLU A 366 13.04 3.71 7.29
CA GLU A 366 12.21 3.68 8.50
C GLU A 366 11.82 5.11 8.95
N ASP A 367 12.76 6.06 8.94
CA ASP A 367 12.48 7.45 9.30
C ASP A 367 11.72 8.24 8.22
N TYR A 368 11.87 7.86 6.94
CA TYR A 368 11.25 8.54 5.81
C TYR A 368 10.67 7.54 4.78
N PRO A 369 9.61 6.79 5.17
CA PRO A 369 9.12 5.64 4.42
C PRO A 369 8.53 6.01 3.07
N LEU A 370 8.66 5.10 2.11
CA LEU A 370 8.07 5.24 0.78
C LEU A 370 6.55 5.34 0.89
N LYS A 371 5.96 6.23 0.10
CA LYS A 371 4.52 6.47 0.02
C LYS A 371 3.97 6.14 -1.35
N PRO A 372 2.66 5.79 -1.44
CA PRO A 372 2.06 5.39 -2.72
C PRO A 372 2.24 6.40 -3.86
N HIS A 373 2.37 7.70 -3.58
CA HIS A 373 2.58 8.73 -4.61
C HIS A 373 3.99 8.69 -5.23
N GLU A 374 4.99 8.14 -4.53
CA GLU A 374 6.37 8.01 -5.03
C GLU A 374 6.53 6.82 -5.97
N LEU A 375 5.67 5.80 -5.80
CA LEU A 375 5.83 4.49 -6.42
C LEU A 375 5.12 4.43 -7.77
N LEU A 376 5.85 3.96 -8.79
CA LEU A 376 5.26 3.34 -9.97
C LEU A 376 5.41 1.82 -9.87
N ARG A 377 4.62 1.08 -10.66
CA ARG A 377 4.63 -0.38 -10.69
C ARG A 377 4.48 -0.91 -12.11
N ASP A 378 5.35 -1.81 -12.55
CA ASP A 378 5.21 -2.44 -13.87
C ASP A 378 5.70 -3.88 -13.79
N ARG A 379 5.57 -4.63 -14.87
CA ARG A 379 6.11 -5.98 -14.96
C ARG A 379 7.61 -5.96 -14.79
N SER A 380 8.14 -6.90 -14.01
CA SER A 380 9.57 -6.99 -13.70
C SER A 380 10.42 -7.06 -14.97
N ASP A 381 10.00 -7.82 -16.00
CA ASP A 381 10.73 -7.92 -17.27
C ASP A 381 10.77 -6.58 -18.04
N ARG A 382 9.68 -5.80 -18.03
CA ARG A 382 9.65 -4.47 -18.67
C ARG A 382 10.54 -3.49 -17.91
N ILE A 383 10.47 -3.49 -16.58
CA ILE A 383 11.33 -2.65 -15.73
C ILE A 383 12.79 -2.99 -15.97
N PHE A 384 13.15 -4.27 -15.95
CA PHE A 384 14.52 -4.72 -16.20
C PHE A 384 15.06 -4.23 -17.54
N ASN A 385 14.24 -4.28 -18.60
CA ASN A 385 14.58 -3.73 -19.92
C ASN A 385 14.78 -2.21 -19.92
N HIS A 386 13.99 -1.45 -19.16
CA HIS A 386 14.20 0.00 -19.01
C HIS A 386 15.43 0.32 -18.17
N LEU A 387 15.69 -0.42 -17.09
CA LEU A 387 16.89 -0.30 -16.27
C LEU A 387 18.15 -0.55 -17.10
N HIS A 388 18.14 -1.55 -18.00
CA HIS A 388 19.23 -1.77 -18.95
C HIS A 388 19.53 -0.53 -19.81
N LYS A 389 18.49 0.14 -20.33
CA LYS A 389 18.66 1.35 -21.14
C LYS A 389 19.25 2.50 -20.33
N ILE A 390 18.83 2.65 -19.07
CA ILE A 390 19.37 3.67 -18.16
C ILE A 390 20.83 3.35 -17.81
N ALA A 391 21.15 2.09 -17.54
CA ALA A 391 22.48 1.61 -17.17
C ALA A 391 23.52 1.80 -18.29
N VAL A 392 23.10 1.90 -19.56
CA VAL A 392 24.01 2.23 -20.67
C VAL A 392 24.68 3.59 -20.46
N GLU A 393 23.93 4.60 -19.99
CA GLU A 393 24.49 5.94 -19.77
C GLU A 393 25.01 6.15 -18.34
N HIS A 394 24.37 5.49 -17.36
CA HIS A 394 24.72 5.59 -15.94
C HIS A 394 25.05 4.24 -15.31
N PRO A 395 26.10 3.54 -15.77
CA PRO A 395 26.41 2.19 -15.29
C PRO A 395 26.78 2.16 -13.80
N GLU A 396 27.49 3.19 -13.33
CA GLU A 396 27.99 3.28 -11.95
C GLU A 396 27.01 3.95 -10.99
N ALA A 397 25.83 4.38 -11.46
CA ALA A 397 24.84 4.98 -10.57
C ALA A 397 24.36 3.95 -9.53
N SER A 398 24.26 4.38 -8.28
CA SER A 398 23.75 3.54 -7.20
C SER A 398 22.28 3.20 -7.43
N ALA A 399 21.87 2.00 -7.03
CA ALA A 399 20.49 1.56 -6.99
C ALA A 399 20.25 0.78 -5.70
N TRP A 400 19.15 1.09 -5.00
CA TRP A 400 18.77 0.37 -3.79
C TRP A 400 17.62 -0.58 -4.11
N ILE A 401 17.77 -1.85 -3.75
CA ILE A 401 16.78 -2.89 -3.93
C ILE A 401 16.15 -3.18 -2.57
N VAL A 402 14.88 -2.80 -2.42
CA VAL A 402 14.11 -3.03 -1.20
C VAL A 402 13.22 -4.25 -1.39
N ASP A 403 13.38 -5.26 -0.54
CA ASP A 403 12.48 -6.42 -0.54
C ASP A 403 11.24 -6.22 0.37
N MET A 404 10.31 -7.17 0.34
CA MET A 404 9.07 -7.10 1.13
C MET A 404 9.28 -7.33 2.64
N GLN A 405 10.53 -7.50 3.08
CA GLN A 405 10.92 -7.57 4.48
C GLN A 405 11.76 -6.34 4.88
N ASP A 406 11.65 -5.25 4.10
CA ASP A 406 12.32 -3.97 4.33
C ASP A 406 13.87 -4.07 4.35
N ARG A 407 14.46 -5.13 3.80
CA ARG A 407 15.91 -5.18 3.58
C ARG A 407 16.27 -4.33 2.40
N VAL A 408 17.41 -3.63 2.51
CA VAL A 408 17.96 -2.87 1.40
C VAL A 408 19.28 -3.47 0.94
N GLU A 409 19.30 -3.94 -0.30
CA GLU A 409 20.53 -4.30 -0.99
C GLU A 409 20.98 -3.11 -1.85
N VAL A 410 22.16 -2.57 -1.55
CA VAL A 410 22.77 -1.47 -2.32
C VAL A 410 23.68 -2.04 -3.39
N THR A 411 23.45 -1.67 -4.65
CA THR A 411 24.22 -2.12 -5.81
C THR A 411 24.40 -0.98 -6.82
N SER A 412 25.08 -1.23 -7.94
CA SER A 412 25.11 -0.31 -9.09
C SER A 412 24.12 -0.75 -10.15
N LEU A 413 23.68 0.18 -11.01
CA LEU A 413 22.81 -0.14 -12.14
C LEU A 413 23.42 -1.18 -13.07
N LYS A 414 24.73 -1.15 -13.29
CA LYS A 414 25.43 -2.16 -14.08
C LYS A 414 25.36 -3.53 -13.41
N THR A 415 25.71 -3.64 -12.13
CA THR A 415 25.67 -4.93 -11.42
C THR A 415 24.25 -5.49 -11.34
N LEU A 416 23.24 -4.63 -11.16
CA LEU A 416 21.83 -5.01 -11.19
C LEU A 416 21.43 -5.58 -12.56
N THR A 417 21.83 -4.91 -13.64
CA THR A 417 21.43 -5.26 -15.00
C THR A 417 22.28 -6.37 -15.63
N ASP A 418 23.49 -6.62 -15.14
CA ASP A 418 24.29 -7.81 -15.48
C ASP A 418 23.69 -9.11 -14.88
N GLY A 419 22.77 -8.99 -13.93
CA GLY A 419 22.06 -10.10 -13.27
C GLY A 419 20.89 -10.67 -14.07
N ASP A 420 20.04 -11.45 -13.39
CA ASP A 420 18.81 -12.03 -13.94
C ASP A 420 17.60 -11.15 -13.59
N GLU A 421 16.62 -11.02 -14.48
CA GLU A 421 15.39 -10.24 -14.23
C GLU A 421 14.64 -10.68 -12.96
N ARG A 422 14.80 -11.95 -12.54
CA ARG A 422 14.20 -12.49 -11.32
C ARG A 422 14.72 -11.82 -10.05
N THR A 423 15.86 -11.13 -10.11
CA THR A 423 16.44 -10.41 -8.98
C THR A 423 15.55 -9.29 -8.47
N ILE A 424 14.68 -8.72 -9.32
CA ILE A 424 13.82 -7.59 -8.98
C ILE A 424 12.34 -7.97 -8.80
N ASN A 425 11.98 -9.25 -8.97
CA ASN A 425 10.59 -9.72 -8.84
C ASN A 425 10.02 -9.42 -7.45
N TYR A 426 8.87 -8.75 -7.41
CA TYR A 426 8.17 -8.37 -6.17
C TYR A 426 9.01 -7.50 -5.21
N LYS A 427 9.96 -6.72 -5.77
CA LYS A 427 10.80 -5.78 -5.02
C LYS A 427 10.49 -4.34 -5.41
N THR A 428 11.04 -3.40 -4.64
CA THR A 428 11.06 -1.98 -4.96
C THR A 428 12.48 -1.53 -5.30
N ILE A 429 12.66 -0.85 -6.43
CA ILE A 429 13.94 -0.32 -6.87
C ILE A 429 13.93 1.19 -6.66
N LEU A 430 14.88 1.70 -5.89
CA LEU A 430 15.07 3.14 -5.73
C LEU A 430 16.23 3.59 -6.61
N LEU A 431 15.93 4.59 -7.44
CA LEU A 431 16.86 5.19 -8.39
C LEU A 431 17.22 6.61 -7.95
N PRO A 432 18.42 7.10 -8.28
CA PRO A 432 18.78 8.48 -8.02
C PRO A 432 18.13 9.41 -9.06
N PRO A 433 17.66 10.62 -8.70
CA PRO A 433 16.98 11.52 -9.63
C PRO A 433 17.77 11.86 -10.90
N HIS A 434 19.11 11.97 -10.80
CA HIS A 434 19.94 12.33 -11.95
C HIS A 434 19.94 11.33 -13.11
N VAL A 435 19.54 10.06 -12.89
CA VAL A 435 19.49 9.08 -13.99
C VAL A 435 18.31 9.30 -14.92
N GLY A 436 17.29 10.05 -14.49
CA GLY A 436 16.06 10.24 -15.24
C GLY A 436 15.24 8.95 -15.36
N GLY A 437 14.66 8.71 -16.54
CA GLY A 437 13.95 7.46 -16.84
C GLY A 437 12.45 7.47 -16.52
N LEU A 438 11.87 8.63 -16.21
CA LEU A 438 10.43 8.84 -16.00
C LEU A 438 9.89 9.70 -17.15
N ALA A 439 8.80 9.27 -17.77
CA ALA A 439 8.08 10.06 -18.76
C ALA A 439 7.15 11.07 -18.08
N GLN A 440 6.83 12.18 -18.77
CA GLN A 440 5.89 13.20 -18.27
C GLN A 440 4.48 12.65 -17.97
N THR A 441 4.13 11.53 -18.60
CA THR A 441 2.87 10.81 -18.33
C THR A 441 2.87 10.05 -17.01
N GLY A 442 4.03 9.87 -16.36
CA GLY A 442 4.20 9.12 -15.11
C GLY A 442 4.61 7.66 -15.28
N THR A 443 4.96 7.21 -16.50
CA THR A 443 5.43 5.84 -16.76
C THR A 443 6.95 5.76 -16.78
N LEU A 444 7.50 4.58 -16.46
CA LEU A 444 8.93 4.33 -16.64
C LEU A 444 9.28 4.33 -18.14
N ASP A 445 10.29 5.13 -18.50
CA ASP A 445 10.83 5.19 -19.85
C ASP A 445 12.35 5.35 -19.80
N GLY A 446 13.05 4.22 -19.85
CA GLY A 446 14.51 4.19 -19.98
C GLY A 446 15.09 4.86 -21.24
N THR A 447 14.29 5.35 -22.20
CA THR A 447 14.79 6.25 -23.28
C THR A 447 14.79 7.72 -22.89
N SER A 448 13.98 8.10 -21.90
CA SER A 448 13.99 9.40 -21.23
C SER A 448 15.10 9.48 -20.15
N VAL A 449 16.26 8.86 -20.43
CA VAL A 449 17.45 8.91 -19.58
C VAL A 449 18.07 10.30 -19.67
N ARG A 450 18.45 10.89 -18.54
CA ARG A 450 19.15 12.17 -18.53
C ARG A 450 20.59 11.96 -18.99
N LYS A 451 21.06 12.79 -19.92
CA LYS A 451 22.47 12.71 -20.35
C LYS A 451 23.37 13.23 -19.25
N LYS A 452 24.56 12.62 -19.09
CA LYS A 452 25.58 13.16 -18.18
C LYS A 452 25.89 14.62 -18.56
N PRO A 453 25.88 15.56 -17.60
CA PRO A 453 26.31 16.92 -17.89
C PRO A 453 27.76 16.90 -18.40
N LYS A 454 28.10 17.86 -19.26
CA LYS A 454 29.51 18.06 -19.66
C LYS A 454 30.29 18.49 -18.42
N ALA A 455 31.56 18.12 -18.34
CA ALA A 455 32.42 18.36 -17.17
C ALA A 455 32.48 19.84 -16.69
N ASP A 456 32.06 20.79 -17.54
CA ASP A 456 32.12 22.24 -17.29
C ASP A 456 30.74 22.88 -17.00
N GLU A 457 29.65 22.10 -16.96
CA GLU A 457 28.29 22.60 -16.71
C GLU A 457 27.83 22.28 -15.27
N ILE A 458 27.79 23.30 -14.41
CA ILE A 458 27.06 23.23 -13.13
C ILE A 458 25.59 23.49 -13.45
N VAL A 459 24.76 22.47 -13.32
CA VAL A 459 23.32 22.58 -13.60
C VAL A 459 22.54 22.37 -12.29
N GLU A 460 21.81 23.39 -11.86
CA GLU A 460 20.91 23.27 -10.70
C GLU A 460 19.75 22.33 -11.02
N ARG A 461 19.62 21.23 -10.27
CA ARG A 461 18.61 20.18 -10.51
C ARG A 461 17.16 20.68 -10.48
N SER A 462 16.85 21.65 -9.62
CA SER A 462 15.53 22.26 -9.56
C SER A 462 15.16 22.99 -10.86
N GLN A 463 16.16 23.51 -11.58
CA GLN A 463 15.98 24.15 -12.88
C GLN A 463 15.74 23.09 -13.96
N THR A 464 16.48 21.98 -13.97
CA THR A 464 16.27 20.90 -14.98
C THR A 464 14.94 20.18 -14.83
N ASP A 465 14.52 19.87 -13.59
CA ASP A 465 13.20 19.28 -13.33
C ASP A 465 12.07 20.22 -13.77
N ALA A 466 12.24 21.54 -13.57
CA ALA A 466 11.27 22.55 -14.02
C ALA A 466 11.25 22.74 -15.54
N GLU A 467 12.41 22.65 -16.21
CA GLU A 467 12.52 22.73 -17.67
C GLU A 467 11.90 21.50 -18.37
N GLU A 468 12.11 20.31 -17.82
CA GLU A 468 11.50 19.06 -18.34
C GLU A 468 10.02 18.91 -17.90
N GLY A 469 9.61 19.63 -16.86
CA GLY A 469 8.28 19.51 -16.25
C GLY A 469 8.06 18.17 -15.57
N ILE A 470 9.13 17.55 -15.06
CA ILE A 470 9.11 16.23 -14.40
C ILE A 470 9.82 16.35 -13.04
N HIS A 471 9.08 16.02 -11.98
CA HIS A 471 9.63 15.96 -10.62
C HIS A 471 10.01 14.52 -10.30
N TYR A 472 11.30 14.20 -10.19
CA TYR A 472 11.74 12.83 -9.95
C TYR A 472 11.58 12.42 -8.49
N ASP A 473 12.25 13.13 -7.58
CA ASP A 473 12.08 12.90 -6.15
C ASP A 473 10.86 13.68 -5.63
N VAL A 474 9.78 12.95 -5.40
CA VAL A 474 8.49 13.48 -4.94
C VAL A 474 8.20 13.06 -3.51
N ALA A 475 9.22 12.64 -2.76
CA ALA A 475 9.01 12.16 -1.39
C ALA A 475 8.40 13.27 -0.51
N ASP A 476 8.73 14.54 -0.77
CA ASP A 476 8.20 15.68 0.00
C ASP A 476 6.75 16.06 -0.39
N GLU A 477 6.20 15.49 -1.47
CA GLU A 477 4.87 15.78 -2.01
C GLU A 477 3.76 14.99 -1.30
N TRP A 478 3.86 14.92 0.03
CA TRP A 478 2.86 14.30 0.88
C TRP A 478 2.10 15.36 1.68
N PHE A 479 0.77 15.41 1.57
CA PHE A 479 -0.03 16.54 2.09
C PHE A 479 -1.12 16.11 3.07
N ASP A 480 -1.40 16.96 4.07
CA ASP A 480 -2.51 16.80 5.03
C ASP A 480 -3.87 17.15 4.45
N ASP A 481 -3.88 18.07 3.49
CA ASP A 481 -5.10 18.60 2.91
C ASP A 481 -5.21 18.23 1.44
N LYS A 482 -6.47 18.11 0.98
CA LYS A 482 -6.77 17.84 -0.43
C LYS A 482 -6.38 18.99 -1.38
N LYS A 483 -5.93 20.13 -0.86
CA LYS A 483 -5.57 21.33 -1.62
C LYS A 483 -4.06 21.47 -1.83
N GLY A 484 -3.24 20.52 -1.34
CA GLY A 484 -1.79 20.52 -1.48
C GLY A 484 -1.09 21.67 -0.75
N LYS A 485 -1.67 22.24 0.32
CA LYS A 485 -1.08 23.42 0.98
C LYS A 485 -0.22 23.09 2.19
N SER A 486 -0.54 22.01 2.89
CA SER A 486 0.17 21.59 4.10
C SER A 486 0.95 20.30 3.86
N GLN A 487 2.22 20.41 3.47
CA GLN A 487 3.14 19.27 3.36
C GLN A 487 3.33 18.60 4.73
N ARG A 488 3.35 17.27 4.79
CA ARG A 488 3.56 16.44 5.98
C ARG A 488 5.03 16.23 6.29
N ARG A 489 5.91 16.34 5.30
CA ARG A 489 7.34 16.10 5.45
C ARG A 489 8.13 16.90 4.43
N ARG A 490 9.40 17.18 4.72
CA ARG A 490 10.26 18.05 3.92
C ARG A 490 11.73 17.80 4.22
N ARG A 491 12.58 17.66 3.21
CA ARG A 491 14.04 17.54 3.36
C ARG A 491 14.71 18.83 2.90
N ARG A 492 15.64 19.36 3.69
CA ARG A 492 16.23 20.70 3.49
C ARG A 492 17.72 20.71 3.78
N TRP A 493 18.48 21.38 2.95
CA TRP A 493 19.91 21.58 3.16
C TRP A 493 20.15 22.69 4.18
N ASP A 494 21.36 22.76 4.73
CA ASP A 494 21.77 23.75 5.74
C ASP A 494 21.61 25.21 5.33
N ASN A 495 21.70 25.49 4.03
CA ASN A 495 21.47 26.82 3.46
C ASN A 495 19.98 27.16 3.24
N ASP A 496 19.07 26.20 3.43
CA ASP A 496 17.63 26.41 3.21
C ASP A 496 16.89 26.91 4.46
N GLU A 497 15.76 27.58 4.25
CA GLU A 497 14.87 27.98 5.35
C GLU A 497 14.27 26.77 6.08
N VAL A 498 14.33 26.80 7.41
CA VAL A 498 13.73 25.80 8.28
C VAL A 498 12.20 25.84 8.13
N PRO A 499 11.54 24.72 7.79
CA PRO A 499 10.10 24.71 7.59
C PRO A 499 9.33 25.03 8.89
N LEU A 500 8.42 26.00 8.83
CA LEU A 500 7.59 26.39 9.97
C LEU A 500 6.65 25.24 10.37
N HIS A 501 6.52 25.02 11.69
CA HIS A 501 5.65 23.99 12.28
C HIS A 501 6.00 22.53 11.91
N MET A 502 7.22 22.28 11.44
CA MET A 502 7.76 20.94 11.26
C MET A 502 8.93 20.68 12.22
N ARG A 503 9.15 19.41 12.56
CA ARG A 503 10.22 18.97 13.44
C ARG A 503 11.30 18.25 12.63
N ARG A 504 12.57 18.49 12.96
CA ARG A 504 13.70 17.73 12.41
C ARG A 504 13.73 16.30 12.98
N VAL A 505 13.67 15.29 12.12
CA VAL A 505 13.77 13.86 12.45
C VAL A 505 15.16 13.29 12.19
N ARG A 506 15.83 13.76 11.13
CA ARG A 506 17.16 13.29 10.74
C ARG A 506 18.09 14.45 10.45
N THR A 507 19.36 14.26 10.79
CA THR A 507 20.48 15.07 10.33
C THR A 507 21.45 14.12 9.65
N ILE A 508 21.71 14.35 8.37
CA ILE A 508 22.73 13.64 7.62
C ILE A 508 23.86 14.63 7.37
N ASP A 509 25.05 14.19 7.73
CA ASP A 509 26.30 14.91 7.56
C ASP A 509 27.02 14.30 6.36
N ILE A 510 27.12 15.07 5.28
CA ILE A 510 27.59 14.61 3.95
C ILE A 510 29.03 15.08 3.71
N THR A 511 29.68 15.71 4.70
CA THR A 511 31.09 16.06 4.57
C THR A 511 31.94 14.81 4.36
N SER A 512 32.65 14.75 3.24
CA SER A 512 33.72 13.79 3.02
C SER A 512 34.89 14.09 3.96
N ASP A 513 35.59 13.04 4.42
CA ASP A 513 36.90 13.19 5.07
C ASP A 513 38.00 13.63 4.07
N ASP A 514 37.69 13.62 2.76
CA ASP A 514 38.53 14.12 1.69
C ASP A 514 38.15 15.57 1.34
N GLU A 515 39.11 16.50 1.48
CA GLU A 515 38.91 17.96 1.34
C GLU A 515 38.58 18.44 -0.09
N ASP A 516 38.61 17.57 -1.11
CA ASP A 516 38.63 17.96 -2.54
C ASP A 516 37.33 17.71 -3.34
N GLU A 517 36.25 17.17 -2.75
CA GLU A 517 34.94 17.04 -3.42
C GLU A 517 33.83 17.80 -2.67
N GLN A 518 33.96 19.13 -2.58
CA GLN A 518 32.90 19.98 -2.03
C GLN A 518 31.70 20.06 -2.98
N LEU A 519 30.61 19.40 -2.61
CA LEU A 519 29.26 19.68 -3.13
C LEU A 519 28.81 21.09 -2.68
N ASP A 520 29.14 22.14 -3.45
CA ASP A 520 28.54 23.48 -3.38
C ASP A 520 28.24 24.04 -1.97
N GLY A 521 29.13 23.84 -0.99
CA GLY A 521 28.95 24.34 0.39
C GLY A 521 27.74 23.79 1.14
N ARG A 522 27.19 22.62 0.76
CA ARG A 522 26.12 21.91 1.45
C ARG A 522 26.73 20.82 2.34
N HIS A 523 26.70 21.01 3.66
CA HIS A 523 27.33 20.09 4.60
C HIS A 523 26.32 19.19 5.31
N PHE A 524 25.17 19.77 5.66
CA PHE A 524 24.13 19.04 6.39
C PHE A 524 22.81 18.98 5.62
N TRP A 525 22.23 17.79 5.60
CA TRP A 525 20.88 17.55 5.11
C TRP A 525 19.94 17.22 6.28
N TYR A 526 18.94 18.07 6.46
CA TYR A 526 17.99 18.00 7.56
C TYR A 526 16.63 17.54 7.07
N TRP A 527 16.09 16.49 7.67
CA TRP A 527 14.78 15.98 7.32
C TRP A 527 13.76 16.40 8.37
N PHE A 528 12.60 16.86 7.91
CA PHE A 528 11.55 17.39 8.74
C PHE A 528 10.22 16.66 8.50
N VAL A 529 9.44 16.47 9.55
CA VAL A 529 8.06 15.96 9.48
C VAL A 529 7.12 16.82 10.33
N ARG A 530 5.84 16.85 9.95
CA ARG A 530 4.79 17.44 10.76
C ARG A 530 4.44 16.48 11.91
N PRO A 531 4.32 17.00 13.14
CA PRO A 531 3.72 16.28 14.25
C PRO A 531 2.38 15.63 13.83
N HIS A 532 2.18 14.35 14.18
CA HIS A 532 0.95 13.55 13.93
C HIS A 532 0.82 12.85 12.56
N SER A 533 1.90 12.74 11.77
CA SER A 533 1.88 12.06 10.46
C SER A 533 2.10 10.54 10.57
N ALA A 534 1.39 9.85 11.47
CA ALA A 534 1.19 8.37 11.59
C ALA A 534 2.36 7.36 11.45
N ASP A 535 3.60 7.74 11.09
CA ASP A 535 4.67 6.80 10.72
C ASP A 535 5.96 6.92 11.53
N ASP A 536 6.02 7.82 12.50
CA ASP A 536 7.18 7.97 13.38
C ASP A 536 7.03 7.15 14.67
N ASP A 537 8.18 6.77 15.25
CA ASP A 537 8.26 6.45 16.68
C ASP A 537 7.73 7.67 17.44
N GLY A 538 6.46 7.59 17.84
CA GLY A 538 5.66 8.70 18.35
C GLY A 538 6.28 9.41 19.55
N SER A 539 7.31 8.82 20.18
CA SER A 539 8.18 9.44 21.18
C SER A 539 8.77 10.80 20.78
N ARG A 540 8.83 11.09 19.49
CA ARG A 540 9.44 12.30 18.93
C ARG A 540 8.43 13.22 18.23
N THR A 541 7.13 13.07 18.38
CA THR A 541 6.19 13.85 17.53
C THR A 541 5.08 14.59 18.23
N ALA A 542 5.23 14.79 19.55
CA ALA A 542 4.35 15.65 20.29
C ALA A 542 4.58 17.14 19.97
N ARG A 543 3.48 17.90 19.82
CA ARG A 543 3.50 19.37 19.63
C ARG A 543 4.05 20.13 20.85
N ILE A 544 3.88 19.53 22.01
CA ILE A 544 4.32 20.02 23.32
C ILE A 544 5.05 18.84 23.98
N ALA A 545 6.13 19.12 24.70
CA ALA A 545 6.79 18.10 25.49
C ALA A 545 5.77 17.46 26.46
N GLN A 546 5.70 16.13 26.48
CA GLN A 546 4.82 15.41 27.39
C GLN A 546 5.66 14.83 28.51
N GLU A 547 5.36 15.21 29.74
CA GLU A 547 5.94 14.57 30.92
C GLU A 547 5.53 13.10 31.00
N LEU A 548 6.45 12.27 31.49
CA LEU A 548 6.26 10.82 31.49
C LEU A 548 5.08 10.38 32.36
N VAL A 549 4.96 10.92 33.57
CA VAL A 549 3.92 10.48 34.52
C VAL A 549 2.51 10.83 34.04
N PRO A 550 2.21 12.07 33.61
CA PRO A 550 0.92 12.39 33.00
C PRO A 550 0.59 11.54 31.77
N HIS A 551 1.57 11.30 30.91
CA HIS A 551 1.39 10.45 29.72
C HIS A 551 0.98 9.02 30.10
N LEU A 552 1.71 8.38 31.00
CA LEU A 552 1.39 7.03 31.47
C LEU A 552 -0.04 6.94 32.07
N GLN A 553 -0.47 7.96 32.82
CA GLN A 553 -1.81 8.00 33.39
C GLN A 553 -2.90 8.16 32.32
N ALA A 554 -2.65 8.99 31.30
CA ALA A 554 -3.56 9.15 30.18
C ALA A 554 -3.68 7.85 29.36
N VAL A 555 -2.57 7.18 29.08
CA VAL A 555 -2.56 5.89 28.34
C VAL A 555 -3.24 4.78 29.13
N GLU A 556 -3.07 4.74 30.47
CA GLU A 556 -3.84 3.85 31.33
C GLU A 556 -5.36 4.09 31.22
N ASN A 557 -5.78 5.35 31.27
CA ASN A 557 -7.19 5.72 31.20
C ASN A 557 -7.80 5.38 29.83
N GLU A 558 -7.10 5.68 28.75
CA GLU A 558 -7.53 5.35 27.39
C GLU A 558 -7.63 3.83 27.20
N ALA A 559 -6.63 3.08 27.66
CA ALA A 559 -6.66 1.62 27.64
C ALA A 559 -7.87 1.07 28.43
N ARG A 560 -8.19 1.67 29.58
CA ARG A 560 -9.37 1.32 30.40
C ARG A 560 -10.67 1.57 29.65
N GLU A 561 -10.79 2.68 28.94
CA GLU A 561 -11.97 3.00 28.13
C GLU A 561 -12.12 2.03 26.95
N ILE A 562 -11.03 1.73 26.24
CA ILE A 562 -11.02 0.76 25.14
C ILE A 562 -11.51 -0.60 25.62
N VAL A 563 -10.91 -1.16 26.68
CA VAL A 563 -11.32 -2.49 27.18
C VAL A 563 -12.73 -2.50 27.78
N SER A 564 -13.19 -1.35 28.30
CA SER A 564 -14.57 -1.18 28.77
C SER A 564 -15.57 -1.25 27.61
N ARG A 565 -15.35 -0.48 26.53
CA ARG A 565 -16.21 -0.49 25.34
C ARG A 565 -16.24 -1.83 24.61
N LEU A 566 -15.14 -2.58 24.70
CA LEU A 566 -15.05 -3.95 24.18
C LEU A 566 -15.71 -4.98 25.11
N GLY A 567 -16.23 -4.57 26.28
CA GLY A 567 -16.86 -5.45 27.26
C GLY A 567 -15.88 -6.41 27.95
N MET A 568 -14.57 -6.17 27.84
CA MET A 568 -13.55 -7.08 28.38
C MET A 568 -13.47 -7.03 29.91
N LEU A 569 -13.87 -5.92 30.54
CA LEU A 569 -13.88 -5.82 32.01
C LEU A 569 -14.77 -6.90 32.67
N GLU A 570 -15.88 -7.24 32.02
CA GLU A 570 -16.82 -8.25 32.50
C GLU A 570 -16.49 -9.64 31.92
N ASN A 571 -16.20 -9.69 30.62
CA ASN A 571 -16.02 -10.97 29.92
C ASN A 571 -14.61 -11.57 30.11
N ASN A 572 -13.57 -10.73 30.23
CA ASN A 572 -12.16 -11.12 30.23
C ASN A 572 -11.32 -10.28 31.23
N PRO A 573 -11.66 -10.32 32.53
CA PRO A 573 -11.08 -9.40 33.51
C PRO A 573 -9.56 -9.51 33.65
N THR A 574 -8.99 -10.70 33.46
CA THR A 574 -7.53 -10.93 33.55
C THR A 574 -6.79 -10.24 32.41
N GLU A 575 -7.28 -10.39 31.19
CA GLU A 575 -6.70 -9.79 29.98
C GLU A 575 -6.92 -8.27 29.98
N ALA A 576 -8.10 -7.80 30.39
CA ALA A 576 -8.39 -6.38 30.55
C ALA A 576 -7.45 -5.73 31.57
N GLN A 577 -7.25 -6.38 32.73
CA GLN A 577 -6.28 -5.93 33.72
C GLN A 577 -4.86 -5.89 33.14
N ALA A 578 -4.46 -6.91 32.37
CA ALA A 578 -3.14 -6.93 31.77
C ALA A 578 -2.92 -5.82 30.74
N VAL A 579 -3.91 -5.52 29.91
CA VAL A 579 -3.86 -4.40 28.94
C VAL A 579 -3.72 -3.06 29.67
N ILE A 580 -4.52 -2.82 30.71
CA ILE A 580 -4.46 -1.59 31.50
C ILE A 580 -3.11 -1.44 32.19
N LEU A 581 -2.60 -2.50 32.82
CA LEU A 581 -1.31 -2.46 33.52
C LEU A 581 -0.12 -2.36 32.56
N ALA A 582 -0.20 -3.01 31.39
CA ALA A 582 0.80 -2.83 30.34
C ALA A 582 0.82 -1.38 29.85
N ALA A 583 -0.35 -0.79 29.56
CA ALA A 583 -0.50 0.61 29.21
C ALA A 583 0.10 1.56 30.28
N LYS A 584 -0.15 1.29 31.57
CA LYS A 584 0.40 2.05 32.69
C LYS A 584 1.94 2.01 32.79
N TRP A 585 2.58 0.95 32.30
CA TRP A 585 4.01 0.68 32.52
C TRP A 585 4.86 0.59 31.25
N HIS A 586 4.25 0.68 30.05
CA HIS A 586 4.92 0.43 28.77
C HIS A 586 6.14 1.32 28.54
N ASP A 587 6.13 2.51 29.13
CA ASP A 587 7.07 3.60 28.88
C ASP A 587 8.01 3.92 30.07
N LEU A 588 8.00 3.12 31.13
CA LEU A 588 8.91 3.33 32.28
C LEU A 588 10.39 3.37 31.86
N GLY A 589 10.73 2.58 30.84
CA GLY A 589 11.96 2.59 30.05
C GLY A 589 12.50 3.96 29.68
N LYS A 590 11.61 4.93 29.46
CA LYS A 590 12.00 6.27 29.03
C LYS A 590 12.75 7.04 30.10
N ARG A 591 12.71 6.62 31.37
CA ARG A 591 13.45 7.27 32.48
C ARG A 591 14.97 7.24 32.35
N ARG A 592 15.54 6.37 31.51
CA ARG A 592 16.99 6.21 31.40
C ARG A 592 17.59 7.49 30.83
N ASP A 593 18.76 7.86 31.34
CA ASP A 593 19.50 9.03 30.87
C ASP A 593 19.86 8.88 29.39
N ILE A 594 20.23 7.67 28.95
CA ILE A 594 20.53 7.40 27.54
C ILE A 594 19.31 7.67 26.63
N TRP A 595 18.11 7.35 27.11
CA TRP A 595 16.88 7.60 26.37
C TRP A 595 16.51 9.09 26.39
N GLN A 596 16.56 9.76 27.54
CA GLN A 596 16.28 11.19 27.66
C GLN A 596 17.25 12.03 26.79
N ARG A 597 18.54 11.68 26.77
CA ARG A 597 19.52 12.33 25.88
C ARG A 597 19.24 12.06 24.40
N SER A 598 18.78 10.85 24.05
CA SER A 598 18.40 10.50 22.68
C SER A 598 17.21 11.30 22.15
N ILE A 599 16.35 11.82 23.02
CA ILE A 599 15.25 12.71 22.63
C ILE A 599 15.58 14.20 22.84
N GLY A 600 16.81 14.51 23.25
CA GLY A 600 17.32 15.85 23.47
C GLY A 600 16.91 16.49 24.80
N ASN A 601 16.47 15.69 25.77
CA ASN A 601 16.21 16.15 27.12
C ASN A 601 17.50 16.13 27.96
N LEU A 602 17.81 17.28 28.55
CA LEU A 602 18.99 17.50 29.39
C LEU A 602 18.61 17.89 30.81
N ASP A 603 17.31 18.08 31.05
CA ASP A 603 16.79 18.39 32.35
C ASP A 603 16.62 17.08 33.13
N CYS A 604 17.47 16.89 34.14
CA CYS A 604 17.42 15.73 35.02
C CYS A 604 16.21 15.76 35.97
N ASP A 605 15.60 16.93 36.19
CA ASP A 605 14.48 17.10 37.12
C ASP A 605 13.12 16.79 36.45
N MET A 606 13.06 16.80 35.12
CA MET A 606 11.84 16.55 34.34
C MET A 606 12.03 15.40 33.35
N VAL A 607 11.37 14.28 33.61
CA VAL A 607 11.38 13.11 32.71
C VAL A 607 10.25 13.21 31.69
N LEU A 608 10.58 13.16 30.41
CA LEU A 608 9.62 13.25 29.32
C LEU A 608 9.25 11.86 28.77
N ALA A 609 7.98 11.65 28.43
CA ALA A 609 7.54 10.54 27.57
C ALA A 609 7.74 10.87 26.09
N LYS A 610 7.55 12.14 25.72
CA LYS A 610 7.63 12.62 24.34
C LYS A 610 8.35 13.97 24.32
N SER A 611 9.28 14.18 23.39
CA SER A 611 10.04 15.44 23.35
C SER A 611 9.31 16.55 22.59
N GLY A 612 9.54 17.80 23.00
CA GLY A 612 8.99 18.98 22.33
C GLY A 612 9.70 19.32 21.01
N PRO A 613 9.13 20.22 20.19
CA PRO A 613 9.58 20.49 18.81
C PRO A 613 10.99 21.08 18.69
N ASN A 614 11.50 21.73 19.74
CA ASN A 614 12.80 22.40 19.73
C ASN A 614 13.94 21.57 20.35
N MET A 615 13.65 20.34 20.80
CA MET A 615 14.63 19.49 21.47
C MET A 615 15.48 18.72 20.44
N LYS A 616 16.80 18.86 20.54
CA LYS A 616 17.77 18.26 19.60
C LYS A 616 18.35 16.98 20.20
N PRO A 617 18.17 15.80 19.56
CA PRO A 617 18.84 14.56 19.96
C PRO A 617 20.35 14.76 20.13
N ARG A 618 20.94 14.16 21.17
CA ARG A 618 22.40 14.18 21.39
C ARG A 618 23.06 12.84 21.15
N ASP A 619 22.38 11.76 21.54
CA ASP A 619 22.93 10.41 21.49
C ASP A 619 22.09 9.57 20.51
N ILE A 620 22.75 8.88 19.57
CA ILE A 620 22.14 7.80 18.80
C ILE A 620 22.37 6.53 19.61
N THR A 621 21.30 5.80 19.90
CA THR A 621 21.36 4.60 20.73
C THR A 621 20.47 3.50 20.17
N THR A 622 20.91 2.25 20.34
CA THR A 622 20.12 1.04 20.07
C THR A 622 19.23 0.66 21.26
N TYR A 623 19.32 1.41 22.37
CA TYR A 623 18.50 1.18 23.56
C TYR A 623 17.01 1.25 23.24
N ARG A 624 16.29 0.19 23.60
CA ARG A 624 14.83 0.09 23.49
C ARG A 624 14.18 0.32 24.85
N HIS A 625 13.35 1.36 24.93
CA HIS A 625 12.65 1.71 26.17
C HIS A 625 11.69 0.59 26.60
N GLU A 626 11.14 -0.17 25.66
CA GLU A 626 10.29 -1.33 25.91
C GLU A 626 11.02 -2.38 26.75
N PHE A 627 12.29 -2.63 26.44
CA PHE A 627 13.13 -3.56 27.19
C PHE A 627 13.44 -3.02 28.60
N GLY A 628 13.76 -1.73 28.72
CA GLY A 628 13.90 -1.06 30.01
C GLY A 628 12.65 -1.13 30.87
N SER A 629 11.48 -0.90 30.27
CA SER A 629 10.19 -0.99 30.95
C SER A 629 9.95 -2.36 31.57
N LEU A 630 10.45 -3.45 30.97
CA LEU A 630 10.36 -4.79 31.55
C LEU A 630 11.13 -4.89 32.87
N LEU A 631 12.34 -4.31 32.94
CA LEU A 631 13.17 -4.31 34.15
C LEU A 631 12.47 -3.54 35.27
N ASP A 632 11.91 -2.37 34.98
CA ASP A 632 11.23 -1.54 35.98
C ASP A 632 9.90 -2.17 36.43
N ALA A 633 9.06 -2.58 35.49
CA ALA A 633 7.76 -3.18 35.80
C ALA A 633 7.91 -4.42 36.68
N SER A 634 8.93 -5.26 36.41
CA SER A 634 9.21 -6.47 37.18
C SER A 634 9.60 -6.19 38.65
N ALA A 635 10.12 -5.00 38.94
CA ALA A 635 10.52 -4.59 40.29
C ALA A 635 9.36 -3.98 41.11
N LEU A 636 8.21 -3.69 40.51
CA LEU A 636 7.09 -3.04 41.19
C LEU A 636 6.38 -4.01 42.16
N PRO A 637 6.09 -3.59 43.41
CA PRO A 637 5.31 -4.41 44.35
C PRO A 637 3.91 -4.77 43.82
N GLU A 638 3.25 -3.81 43.14
CA GLU A 638 1.96 -4.04 42.48
C GLU A 638 2.07 -5.17 41.45
N PHE A 639 3.12 -5.17 40.62
CA PHE A 639 3.38 -6.24 39.65
C PHE A 639 3.65 -7.59 40.33
N GLN A 640 4.46 -7.61 41.38
CA GLN A 640 4.82 -8.85 42.10
C GLN A 640 3.61 -9.51 42.77
N SER A 641 2.59 -8.73 43.13
CA SER A 641 1.34 -9.24 43.71
C SER A 641 0.41 -9.92 42.68
N LEU A 642 0.65 -9.72 41.38
CA LEU A 642 -0.17 -10.28 40.32
C LEU A 642 0.04 -11.79 40.18
N LYS A 643 -1.02 -12.48 39.75
CA LYS A 643 -0.94 -13.89 39.33
C LYS A 643 0.07 -14.04 38.19
N GLU A 644 0.75 -15.17 38.15
CA GLU A 644 1.78 -15.47 37.15
C GLU A 644 1.28 -15.29 35.71
N GLU A 645 0.04 -15.70 35.43
CA GLU A 645 -0.55 -15.54 34.10
C GLU A 645 -0.68 -14.08 33.66
N THR A 646 -1.15 -13.20 34.57
CA THR A 646 -1.27 -11.76 34.34
C THR A 646 0.11 -11.14 34.17
N ARG A 647 1.09 -11.53 35.01
CA ARG A 647 2.48 -11.05 34.91
C ARG A 647 3.09 -11.32 33.54
N ASN A 648 2.91 -12.54 33.02
CA ASN A 648 3.41 -12.92 31.71
C ASN A 648 2.77 -12.11 30.59
N LEU A 649 1.46 -11.88 30.62
CA LEU A 649 0.80 -11.10 29.59
C LEU A 649 1.22 -9.63 29.66
N VAL A 650 1.23 -9.01 30.84
CA VAL A 650 1.67 -7.62 31.03
C VAL A 650 3.06 -7.39 30.45
N LEU A 651 4.04 -8.23 30.83
CA LEU A 651 5.40 -8.07 30.33
C LEU A 651 5.53 -8.39 28.84
N HIS A 652 4.65 -9.21 28.26
CA HIS A 652 4.64 -9.43 26.81
C HIS A 652 4.12 -8.20 26.07
N LEU A 653 3.01 -7.64 26.53
CA LEU A 653 2.39 -6.45 25.92
C LEU A 653 3.31 -5.23 26.01
N ILE A 654 4.01 -5.03 27.14
CA ILE A 654 5.04 -4.01 27.28
C ILE A 654 6.18 -4.26 26.29
N ALA A 655 6.60 -5.50 26.08
CA ALA A 655 7.73 -5.79 25.19
C ALA A 655 7.41 -5.57 23.70
N ALA A 656 6.18 -5.90 23.30
CA ALA A 656 5.80 -6.02 21.88
C ALA A 656 5.13 -4.78 21.27
N HIS A 657 4.90 -3.71 22.04
CA HIS A 657 4.09 -2.58 21.57
C HIS A 657 4.72 -1.79 20.40
N HIS A 658 6.02 -1.89 20.14
CA HIS A 658 6.66 -1.38 18.91
C HIS A 658 7.17 -2.49 17.98
N GLY A 659 6.54 -3.68 18.01
CA GLY A 659 6.79 -4.74 17.02
C GLY A 659 8.03 -5.62 17.29
N ARG A 660 8.70 -5.45 18.44
CA ARG A 660 9.75 -6.36 18.95
C ARG A 660 9.15 -7.48 19.80
N ALA A 661 10.01 -8.32 20.39
CA ALA A 661 9.62 -9.41 21.29
C ALA A 661 8.72 -10.49 20.67
N ARG A 662 8.77 -10.65 19.34
CA ARG A 662 8.08 -11.68 18.58
C ARG A 662 9.09 -12.51 17.78
N PRO A 663 9.94 -13.32 18.44
CA PRO A 663 9.85 -13.70 19.84
C PRO A 663 10.87 -12.99 20.75
N HIS A 664 11.79 -12.19 20.22
CA HIS A 664 12.96 -11.70 20.97
C HIS A 664 13.27 -10.23 20.70
N PHE A 665 14.23 -9.69 21.44
CA PHE A 665 14.92 -8.44 21.10
C PHE A 665 16.28 -8.81 20.49
N PRO A 666 16.70 -8.17 19.38
CA PRO A 666 18.09 -8.22 18.92
C PRO A 666 19.08 -7.95 20.07
N MET A 667 20.26 -8.57 20.02
CA MET A 667 21.21 -8.53 21.14
C MET A 667 21.72 -7.12 21.48
N ASP A 668 21.81 -6.26 20.48
CA ASP A 668 22.17 -4.84 20.59
C ASP A 668 21.02 -3.96 21.10
N GLU A 669 19.78 -4.42 21.01
CA GLU A 669 18.58 -3.79 21.59
C GLU A 669 18.27 -4.30 23.02
N ALA A 670 18.72 -5.51 23.37
CA ALA A 670 18.47 -6.19 24.64
C ALA A 670 19.44 -5.80 25.77
N ILE A 671 19.81 -4.52 25.85
CA ILE A 671 20.81 -3.99 26.78
C ILE A 671 20.22 -2.82 27.56
N ASP A 672 20.48 -2.78 28.87
CA ASP A 672 20.24 -1.62 29.73
C ASP A 672 21.53 -1.37 30.54
N ILE A 673 22.24 -0.28 30.24
CA ILE A 673 23.54 0.05 30.85
C ILE A 673 23.38 0.57 32.28
N GLU A 674 22.18 1.05 32.64
CA GLU A 674 21.87 1.62 33.95
C GLU A 674 21.34 0.57 34.95
N ARG A 675 21.22 -0.69 34.51
CA ARG A 675 20.68 -1.81 35.30
C ARG A 675 21.63 -3.00 35.33
N ASP A 676 21.33 -3.94 36.21
CA ASP A 676 22.10 -5.17 36.37
C ASP A 676 22.09 -6.02 35.09
N HIS A 677 23.30 -6.32 34.58
CA HIS A 677 23.48 -7.11 33.37
C HIS A 677 22.92 -8.54 33.48
N GLN A 678 22.92 -9.14 34.69
CA GLN A 678 22.37 -10.49 34.86
C GLN A 678 20.84 -10.48 34.75
N ALA A 679 20.18 -9.51 35.36
CA ALA A 679 18.73 -9.31 35.23
C ALA A 679 18.31 -9.02 33.77
N ALA A 680 19.05 -8.17 33.06
CA ALA A 680 18.81 -7.89 31.64
C ALA A 680 18.96 -9.17 30.80
N ALA A 681 20.05 -9.92 30.96
CA ALA A 681 20.26 -11.19 30.25
C ALA A 681 19.16 -12.22 30.56
N ALA A 682 18.70 -12.31 31.82
CA ALA A 682 17.61 -13.19 32.20
C ALA A 682 16.29 -12.81 31.50
N LEU A 683 15.95 -11.51 31.40
CA LEU A 683 14.76 -11.04 30.68
C LEU A 683 14.85 -11.28 29.18
N ALA A 684 16.01 -11.02 28.56
CA ALA A 684 16.24 -11.27 27.15
C ALA A 684 16.04 -12.76 26.80
N ASN A 685 16.56 -13.66 27.64
CA ASN A 685 16.36 -15.11 27.50
C ASN A 685 14.90 -15.54 27.76
N GLU A 686 14.19 -14.83 28.64
CA GLU A 686 12.81 -15.15 28.99
C GLU A 686 11.80 -14.64 27.95
N ALA A 687 12.12 -13.58 27.21
CA ALA A 687 11.25 -13.02 26.16
C ALA A 687 10.74 -14.07 25.14
N PRO A 688 11.60 -14.89 24.50
CA PRO A 688 11.12 -15.90 23.55
C PRO A 688 10.30 -17.01 24.21
N ARG A 689 10.63 -17.39 25.46
CA ARG A 689 9.85 -18.39 26.22
C ARG A 689 8.47 -17.85 26.59
N ARG A 690 8.41 -16.57 26.96
CA ARG A 690 7.17 -15.84 27.24
C ARG A 690 6.31 -15.73 25.99
N PHE A 691 6.89 -15.31 24.86
CA PHE A 691 6.19 -15.27 23.58
C PHE A 691 5.58 -16.63 23.23
N ALA A 692 6.36 -17.71 23.31
CA ALA A 692 5.85 -19.07 23.05
C ALA A 692 4.69 -19.46 23.98
N ARG A 693 4.78 -19.13 25.28
CA ARG A 693 3.67 -19.36 26.23
C ARG A 693 2.45 -18.51 25.90
N MET A 694 2.62 -17.24 25.56
CA MET A 694 1.53 -16.32 25.24
C MET A 694 0.87 -16.67 23.91
N GLN A 695 1.62 -17.03 22.87
CA GLN A 695 1.08 -17.49 21.60
C GLN A 695 0.32 -18.81 21.78
N ARG A 696 0.83 -19.74 22.59
CA ARG A 696 0.08 -20.95 22.98
C ARG A 696 -1.17 -20.62 23.81
N LYS A 697 -1.10 -19.59 24.68
CA LYS A 697 -2.20 -19.16 25.55
C LYS A 697 -3.24 -18.26 24.84
N TYR A 698 -2.94 -17.62 23.73
CA TYR A 698 -3.85 -16.67 23.10
C TYR A 698 -4.02 -16.89 21.59
N GLY A 699 -3.36 -17.88 20.99
CA GLY A 699 -3.33 -18.03 19.54
C GLY A 699 -2.58 -16.88 18.86
N ARG A 700 -2.41 -16.98 17.54
CA ARG A 700 -1.65 -15.99 16.75
C ARG A 700 -2.44 -14.68 16.67
N TRP A 701 -3.74 -14.78 16.41
CA TRP A 701 -4.64 -13.63 16.34
C TRP A 701 -4.90 -12.99 17.71
N GLY A 702 -5.17 -13.79 18.74
CA GLY A 702 -5.53 -13.24 20.04
C GLY A 702 -4.39 -12.47 20.70
N LEU A 703 -3.17 -12.97 20.57
CA LEU A 703 -1.99 -12.24 21.03
C LEU A 703 -1.80 -10.94 20.25
N ALA A 704 -1.90 -10.98 18.91
CA ALA A 704 -1.82 -9.79 18.06
C ALA A 704 -2.92 -8.75 18.37
N PHE A 705 -4.12 -9.22 18.71
CA PHE A 705 -5.23 -8.38 19.13
C PHE A 705 -4.94 -7.68 20.45
N LEU A 706 -4.46 -8.40 21.48
CA LEU A 706 -4.13 -7.80 22.77
C LEU A 706 -2.97 -6.79 22.65
N GLU A 707 -1.96 -7.10 21.85
CA GLU A 707 -0.85 -6.18 21.52
C GLU A 707 -1.37 -4.89 20.86
N SER A 708 -2.34 -4.99 19.95
CA SER A 708 -2.88 -3.83 19.24
C SER A 708 -3.69 -2.90 20.14
N LEU A 709 -4.29 -3.39 21.24
CA LEU A 709 -5.02 -2.55 22.19
C LEU A 709 -4.09 -1.57 22.93
N VAL A 710 -2.91 -2.02 23.35
CA VAL A 710 -1.92 -1.14 24.01
C VAL A 710 -1.38 -0.12 23.02
N ARG A 711 -1.11 -0.54 21.78
CA ARG A 711 -0.68 0.35 20.69
C ARG A 711 -1.73 1.41 20.36
N ALA A 712 -3.01 1.02 20.32
CA ALA A 712 -4.12 1.93 20.07
C ALA A 712 -4.24 2.98 21.19
N ALA A 713 -4.08 2.57 22.45
CA ALA A 713 -4.12 3.48 23.60
C ALA A 713 -2.98 4.51 23.59
N ASP A 714 -1.72 4.07 23.40
CA ASP A 714 -0.58 5.00 23.29
C ASP A 714 -0.74 5.94 22.09
N TYR A 715 -1.17 5.42 20.93
CA TYR A 715 -1.41 6.24 19.75
C TYR A 715 -2.49 7.30 19.98
N ALA A 716 -3.64 6.93 20.55
CA ALA A 716 -4.77 7.84 20.77
C ALA A 716 -4.39 9.00 21.71
N VAL A 717 -3.67 8.71 22.80
CA VAL A 717 -3.16 9.73 23.73
C VAL A 717 -2.08 10.58 23.07
N SER A 718 -1.15 9.95 22.35
CA SER A 718 -0.07 10.65 21.63
C SER A 718 -0.62 11.61 20.57
N ALA A 719 -1.73 11.26 19.92
CA ALA A 719 -2.41 12.06 18.92
C ALA A 719 -3.33 13.16 19.50
N GLY A 720 -3.45 13.27 20.83
CA GLY A 720 -4.35 14.23 21.49
C GLY A 720 -5.85 13.95 21.30
N LEU A 721 -6.22 12.75 20.86
CA LEU A 721 -7.61 12.36 20.59
C LEU A 721 -8.43 12.13 21.87
N GLY A 722 -7.75 12.02 23.03
CA GLY A 722 -8.36 11.85 24.36
C GLY A 722 -8.61 13.15 25.14
N GLU A 723 -8.18 14.32 24.64
CA GLU A 723 -8.49 15.59 25.29
C GLU A 723 -9.90 16.03 24.87
N THR A 724 -10.86 15.86 25.79
CA THR A 724 -12.05 16.73 25.77
C THR A 724 -11.52 18.14 25.93
N ILE A 725 -11.61 18.96 24.87
CA ILE A 725 -11.14 20.35 24.87
C ILE A 725 -11.84 21.08 26.02
N ILE A 726 -11.15 21.24 27.15
CA ILE A 726 -11.52 22.24 28.15
C ILE A 726 -10.92 23.53 27.60
N GLU A 727 -11.74 24.32 26.91
CA GLU A 727 -11.35 25.68 26.54
C GLU A 727 -10.93 26.42 27.82
N PRO A 728 -9.73 27.03 27.87
CA PRO A 728 -9.38 27.89 28.98
C PRO A 728 -10.36 29.07 28.98
N ALA A 729 -11.08 29.23 30.09
CA ALA A 729 -11.99 30.36 30.29
C ALA A 729 -11.26 31.66 29.92
N LYS A 730 -11.82 32.39 28.95
CA LYS A 730 -11.36 33.74 28.61
C LYS A 730 -11.36 34.57 29.90
N PRO A 731 -10.26 35.23 30.28
CA PRO A 731 -10.31 36.21 31.34
C PRO A 731 -11.19 37.37 30.87
N GLU A 732 -12.28 37.62 31.59
CA GLU A 732 -13.07 38.83 31.43
C GLU A 732 -12.17 40.05 31.65
N LYS A 733 -12.03 40.88 30.60
CA LYS A 733 -11.83 42.32 30.72
C LYS A 733 -12.61 43.03 29.64
#